data_AF-A0A8J7IPU9-F1
#
_entry.id   AF-A0A8J7IPU9-F1
#
_cell.length_a   1.000
_cell.length_b   1.000
_cell.length_c   1.000
_cell.angle_alpha   90.00
_cell.angle_beta   90.00
_cell.angle_gamma   90.00
#
_symmetry.space_group_name_H-M   'P 1'
#
loop_
_entity.id
_entity.type
_entity.pdbx_description
1 polymer ?
#
loop_
_entity_poly.entity_id
_entity_poly.type
_entity_poly.pdbx_seq_one_letter_code
_entity_poly.pdbx_strand_id
1 'polypeptide(L)'
;MASTPAVAFDGNTASFARNIPFGSCTVNIQIAHGASTSQGRARFSLNGAYPEGTALAGTIYGSQGYRSYYAYGSTITQSTIEACGFSNLDQVAISGPDTSVSYTTYYPSEAQGAEIWAIQDFIGFSFIGNDTSGVRSRYEFGISGTTGTIPVTSIIPVNAPPPEPVITSSASTVHRTTAFDVDVTFSRDVVGFDPVNEAGDFTISNATVTGVSGGQTSYTLTVVPSGAGDIVMSVPASIAEDFAGAQNTPSSQVTVIYDPEVVLTEITGMPGAVNAAPFDITVNFDMDVTGFDPIGTPADLTISNATVDAMIGGPSDYTLTLTPTGAGNISVSVPAGVAQTSSGNLNLASNVATATYDANIPSAEIINAPPALDGTNPFDVTVRFSVPVVFFNVNALNVTNALFQMPPLTNPFNPQTEFTVTITPDGNGDVTIVAPSGMAYNAVTFTPSSAAAPVTISEDAVPPTVVLASTLTEYVGTSAFTITATFAEDVTGFDDPASDVTISNGTITGITGGPDVYTIAVEPDGTGTVSVSAPADAAEDLAGNLSEASNTVDIALADTIPPVPTLSNAPSEYIDTTLFTLQVEFDEDVTGFDDLTNDLTITNGTVTSITGGPAIYTVEITPAGDGDITVSVPAAAAQDAALNDSTASTEVTITKADTIAPSVQITGAPDEFTHTTPFTVDVGFSEDVTGFDDLAADLTVVNGTATNVTGGPASYTVEVTPAGTGTVSITIPAAAAQDVAGNDNTASDTVTVGSTRVADTQKAISAFMTYRINELASNQVGLTHLQRDQGCGSFAASASEGSGSVSGCASSGNAWAALSGSWSDGQSYTLATFGAHSRISDTLLIGGMLQFDSAKQDENNASGEGWLAGPYFVAKAAGQPLFFEGRLLYGKTDNKISIYGGPSEDYRSERWLAQLQVSGEFMVEETKLVPLLDLTYTDDTQLTYTNAIGDLIPEQKVQLTQLTTGMEFSTPIEVASGALTLNGGLKGIYSSLNNATADYEGMRARVSAGGTYDLPSGGVLTGSAFYDGIGSDYESFGSSLKFSLEF
;
A
#
# COMPACT_ATOMS: atom_id res chain seq x y z
N MET A 1 88.40 28.50 24.02
CA MET A 1 88.39 29.35 22.80
C MET A 1 88.19 28.41 21.63
N ALA A 2 87.20 28.66 20.77
CA ALA A 2 86.99 27.84 19.58
C ALA A 2 88.25 27.86 18.70
N SER A 3 88.66 26.70 18.18
CA SER A 3 89.69 26.61 17.15
C SER A 3 89.18 27.33 15.90
N THR A 4 89.59 28.58 15.69
CA THR A 4 89.26 29.25 14.42
C THR A 4 89.97 28.52 13.28
N PRO A 5 89.26 28.23 12.17
CA PRO A 5 89.84 27.46 11.08
C PRO A 5 91.09 28.13 10.53
N ALA A 6 92.03 27.28 10.12
CA ALA A 6 93.25 27.63 9.41
C ALA A 6 92.94 28.51 8.19
N VAL A 7 93.38 29.78 8.21
CA VAL A 7 93.24 30.68 7.05
C VAL A 7 94.49 30.54 6.18
N ALA A 8 94.34 30.01 4.97
CA ALA A 8 95.41 29.90 3.98
C ALA A 8 95.68 31.25 3.30
N PHE A 9 96.96 31.64 3.20
CA PHE A 9 97.36 32.89 2.55
C PHE A 9 97.55 32.71 1.03
N ASP A 10 96.87 33.53 0.22
CA ASP A 10 96.78 33.40 -1.25
C ASP A 10 97.92 34.06 -2.05
N GLY A 11 98.90 34.67 -1.37
CA GLY A 11 100.11 35.23 -1.99
C GLY A 11 99.98 36.61 -2.63
N ASN A 12 98.81 37.28 -2.60
CA ASN A 12 98.60 38.60 -3.24
C ASN A 12 98.37 39.79 -2.29
N THR A 13 98.40 39.57 -0.98
CA THR A 13 98.24 40.63 0.04
C THR A 13 99.58 41.00 0.68
N ALA A 14 99.91 42.31 0.70
CA ALA A 14 101.27 42.81 1.01
C ALA A 14 101.70 42.66 2.48
N SER A 15 100.79 42.36 3.42
CA SER A 15 101.13 42.07 4.83
C SER A 15 99.93 41.54 5.62
N PHE A 16 100.13 40.54 6.47
CA PHE A 16 99.16 40.01 7.44
C PHE A 16 99.55 40.39 8.87
N ALA A 17 98.58 40.77 9.69
CA ALA A 17 98.78 40.88 11.13
C ALA A 17 97.57 40.30 11.89
N ARG A 18 97.81 39.44 12.87
CA ARG A 18 96.78 38.91 13.79
C ARG A 18 97.21 39.10 15.23
N ASN A 19 96.31 39.61 16.05
CA ASN A 19 96.48 39.71 17.49
C ASN A 19 95.57 38.67 18.16
N ILE A 20 96.15 37.83 19.01
CA ILE A 20 95.47 36.73 19.68
C ILE A 20 95.66 36.91 21.19
N PRO A 21 94.58 37.00 21.98
CA PRO A 21 94.70 37.04 23.44
C PRO A 21 95.46 35.81 23.97
N PHE A 22 96.37 36.02 24.91
CA PHE A 22 97.22 34.97 25.49
C PHE A 22 97.50 35.28 26.96
N GLY A 23 96.62 34.78 27.83
CA GLY A 23 96.62 35.12 29.26
C GLY A 23 96.49 36.65 29.44
N SER A 24 97.41 37.27 30.18
CA SER A 24 97.50 38.73 30.32
C SER A 24 98.22 39.43 29.17
N CYS A 25 98.80 38.67 28.24
CA CYS A 25 99.49 39.18 27.06
C CYS A 25 98.65 39.02 25.79
N THR A 26 99.19 39.54 24.69
CA THR A 26 98.68 39.33 23.34
C THR A 26 99.78 38.75 22.48
N VAL A 27 99.52 37.60 21.88
CA VAL A 27 100.36 37.06 20.80
C VAL A 27 100.05 37.85 19.53
N ASN A 28 101.03 38.61 19.06
CA ASN A 28 100.98 39.29 17.77
C ASN A 28 101.75 38.47 16.74
N ILE A 29 101.10 38.21 15.62
CA ILE A 29 101.66 37.50 14.48
C ILE A 29 101.65 38.47 13.31
N GLN A 30 102.81 38.78 12.76
CA GLN A 30 102.99 39.65 11.60
C GLN A 30 103.73 38.91 10.50
N ILE A 31 103.23 38.98 9.27
CA ILE A 31 103.92 38.46 8.09
C ILE A 31 103.94 39.57 7.05
N ALA A 32 105.12 39.88 6.51
CA ALA A 32 105.28 40.84 5.42
C ALA A 32 106.02 40.19 4.26
N HIS A 33 105.52 40.34 3.03
CA HIS A 33 106.15 39.78 1.84
C HIS A 33 106.56 40.88 0.85
N GLY A 34 107.83 40.90 0.46
CA GLY A 34 108.33 41.86 -0.52
C GLY A 34 108.05 41.37 -1.94
N ALA A 35 107.17 42.03 -2.68
CA ALA A 35 106.72 41.64 -4.02
C ALA A 35 107.84 41.46 -5.08
N SER A 36 109.07 41.91 -4.82
CA SER A 36 110.20 41.82 -5.76
C SER A 36 111.33 40.84 -5.39
N THR A 37 111.28 40.17 -4.22
CA THR A 37 112.43 39.36 -3.74
C THR A 37 112.10 37.91 -3.37
N SER A 38 110.83 37.47 -3.47
CA SER A 38 110.37 36.11 -3.07
C SER A 38 110.79 35.72 -1.65
N GLN A 39 110.97 36.72 -0.77
CA GLN A 39 111.33 36.58 0.63
C GLN A 39 110.23 37.20 1.49
N GLY A 40 109.65 36.39 2.38
CA GLY A 40 108.72 36.85 3.42
C GLY A 40 109.45 37.00 4.75
N ARG A 41 109.05 37.96 5.59
CA ARG A 41 109.48 38.01 7.00
C ARG A 41 108.27 37.74 7.87
N ALA A 42 108.38 36.75 8.74
CA ALA A 42 107.42 36.49 9.80
C ALA A 42 108.00 36.98 11.12
N ARG A 43 107.18 37.67 11.91
CA ARG A 43 107.47 38.11 13.26
C ARG A 43 106.33 37.68 14.17
N PHE A 44 106.66 36.86 15.15
CA PHE A 44 105.82 36.58 16.30
C PHE A 44 106.31 37.41 17.46
N SER A 45 105.47 38.24 18.06
CA SER A 45 105.81 38.93 19.30
C SER A 45 104.78 38.64 20.37
N LEU A 46 105.25 38.54 21.60
CA LEU A 46 104.40 38.41 22.76
C LEU A 46 104.36 39.76 23.47
N ASN A 47 103.30 40.50 23.22
CA ASN A 47 103.17 41.89 23.66
C ASN A 47 102.41 41.94 25.00
N GLY A 48 102.91 42.71 25.96
CA GLY A 48 102.25 42.92 27.26
C GLY A 48 103.09 42.54 28.48
N ALA A 49 104.04 41.61 28.36
CA ALA A 49 104.93 41.24 29.47
C ALA A 49 106.14 42.20 29.64
N TYR A 50 106.64 42.82 28.56
CA TYR A 50 107.72 43.83 28.57
C TYR A 50 107.55 44.82 27.40
N PRO A 51 107.73 46.16 27.58
CA PRO A 51 107.28 47.13 26.57
C PRO A 51 108.12 47.23 25.28
N GLU A 52 109.32 46.64 25.21
CA GLU A 52 110.14 46.69 23.98
C GLU A 52 110.91 45.37 23.79
N GLY A 53 110.61 44.64 22.71
CA GLY A 53 111.62 43.79 22.04
C GLY A 53 111.42 42.27 22.02
N THR A 54 110.47 41.65 22.74
CA THR A 54 110.39 40.17 22.77
C THR A 54 109.66 39.58 21.57
N ALA A 55 110.41 39.04 20.63
CA ALA A 55 109.86 38.44 19.41
C ALA A 55 110.69 37.26 18.89
N LEU A 56 110.01 36.32 18.25
CA LEU A 56 110.62 35.36 17.33
C LEU A 56 110.42 35.90 15.92
N ALA A 57 111.51 36.18 15.21
CA ALA A 57 111.46 36.63 13.82
C ALA A 57 112.23 35.66 12.93
N GLY A 58 111.67 35.36 11.76
CA GLY A 58 112.28 34.47 10.77
C GLY A 58 112.01 34.93 9.35
N THR A 59 112.92 34.60 8.43
CA THR A 59 112.74 34.86 7.00
C THR A 59 112.26 33.58 6.31
N ILE A 60 111.17 33.70 5.56
CA ILE A 60 110.56 32.64 4.77
C ILE A 60 111.16 32.71 3.36
N TYR A 61 111.89 31.67 2.97
CA TYR A 61 112.39 31.49 1.60
C TYR A 61 111.48 30.49 0.87
N GLY A 62 110.96 30.86 -0.29
CA GLY A 62 110.15 29.96 -1.10
C GLY A 62 110.90 28.67 -1.49
N SER A 63 110.18 27.54 -1.47
CA SER A 63 110.57 26.19 -1.96
C SER A 63 111.84 25.50 -1.41
N GLN A 64 112.62 26.10 -0.49
CA GLN A 64 113.91 25.54 -0.05
C GLN A 64 114.12 25.45 1.48
N GLY A 65 113.06 25.56 2.30
CA GLY A 65 113.17 25.38 3.76
C GLY A 65 113.77 26.58 4.51
N TYR A 66 113.53 26.62 5.83
CA TYR A 66 113.74 27.78 6.68
C TYR A 66 115.22 28.10 6.94
N ARG A 67 115.57 29.40 6.95
CA ARG A 67 116.76 29.89 7.65
C ARG A 67 116.37 31.03 8.57
N SER A 68 116.48 30.78 9.87
CA SER A 68 116.33 31.82 10.90
C SER A 68 117.51 32.78 10.82
N TYR A 69 117.25 34.08 10.88
CA TYR A 69 118.30 35.06 11.17
C TYR A 69 117.77 36.03 12.22
N TYR A 70 118.46 36.10 13.36
CA TYR A 70 118.09 36.97 14.46
C TYR A 70 118.32 38.45 14.12
N ALA A 71 117.36 39.28 14.46
CA ALA A 71 117.59 40.70 14.73
C ALA A 71 117.90 40.86 16.23
N TYR A 72 118.96 41.59 16.58
CA TYR A 72 119.38 41.86 17.97
C TYR A 72 118.20 42.40 18.82
N GLY A 73 117.73 41.61 19.79
CA GLY A 73 116.62 41.91 20.71
C GLY A 73 116.08 40.64 21.42
N SER A 74 115.41 40.79 22.57
CA SER A 74 114.98 39.73 23.51
C SER A 74 114.16 38.57 22.88
N THR A 75 114.38 37.33 23.33
CA THR A 75 113.71 36.12 22.78
C THR A 75 112.55 35.61 23.68
N ILE A 76 111.53 34.97 23.11
CA ILE A 76 110.46 34.29 23.88
C ILE A 76 111.05 33.08 24.62
N THR A 77 110.82 32.99 25.92
CA THR A 77 111.25 31.87 26.79
C THR A 77 110.09 31.37 27.64
N GLN A 78 110.26 30.25 28.34
CA GLN A 78 109.27 29.76 29.33
C GLN A 78 108.88 30.85 30.34
N SER A 79 109.86 31.58 30.88
CA SER A 79 109.59 32.68 31.82
C SER A 79 108.74 33.80 31.22
N THR A 80 108.82 34.00 29.90
CA THR A 80 108.00 34.99 29.18
C THR A 80 106.55 34.52 29.06
N ILE A 81 106.32 33.22 28.92
CA ILE A 81 104.98 32.62 28.90
C ILE A 81 104.35 32.67 30.29
N GLU A 82 105.13 32.38 31.33
CA GLU A 82 104.69 32.48 32.73
C GLU A 82 104.33 33.92 33.10
N ALA A 83 105.10 34.91 32.63
CA ALA A 83 104.82 36.33 32.83
C ALA A 83 103.49 36.79 32.19
N CYS A 84 102.99 36.03 31.21
CA CYS A 84 101.67 36.23 30.61
C CYS A 84 100.54 35.55 31.40
N GLY A 85 100.80 35.11 32.63
CA GLY A 85 99.78 34.60 33.55
C GLY A 85 99.55 33.08 33.48
N PHE A 86 100.40 32.34 32.75
CA PHE A 86 100.34 30.89 32.71
C PHE A 86 101.20 30.26 33.80
N SER A 87 100.81 29.09 34.29
CA SER A 87 101.52 28.38 35.36
C SER A 87 101.56 26.87 35.12
N ASN A 88 102.42 26.15 35.85
CA ASN A 88 102.60 24.69 35.71
C ASN A 88 102.88 24.27 34.26
N LEU A 89 103.80 24.96 33.62
CA LEU A 89 104.15 24.69 32.24
C LEU A 89 104.95 23.39 32.12
N ASP A 90 104.45 22.47 31.31
CA ASP A 90 105.07 21.22 30.92
C ASP A 90 105.17 21.14 29.39
N GLN A 91 106.13 20.37 28.87
CA GLN A 91 106.34 20.18 27.42
C GLN A 91 106.47 21.50 26.63
N VAL A 92 107.14 22.50 27.22
CA VAL A 92 107.38 23.78 26.53
C VAL A 92 108.36 23.56 25.38
N ALA A 93 107.86 23.67 24.15
CA ALA A 93 108.65 23.62 22.92
C ALA A 93 108.64 24.99 22.26
N ILE A 94 109.81 25.55 21.94
CA ILE A 94 109.97 26.85 21.28
C ILE A 94 110.94 26.67 20.12
N SER A 95 110.61 27.17 18.93
CA SER A 95 111.47 27.03 17.75
C SER A 95 112.81 27.79 17.91
N GLY A 96 113.94 27.07 17.94
CA GLY A 96 115.32 27.61 17.98
C GLY A 96 115.93 27.88 16.58
N PRO A 97 117.14 28.48 16.49
CA PRO A 97 117.75 28.95 15.23
C PRO A 97 117.93 27.89 14.14
N ASP A 98 117.96 26.60 14.47
CA ASP A 98 118.06 25.47 13.52
C ASP A 98 117.18 24.27 13.93
N THR A 99 116.07 24.50 14.65
CA THR A 99 115.12 23.42 15.00
C THR A 99 113.69 23.84 14.68
N SER A 100 113.13 23.25 13.63
CA SER A 100 111.69 23.21 13.42
C SER A 100 111.05 22.23 14.40
N VAL A 101 109.87 22.58 14.92
CA VAL A 101 109.02 21.62 15.66
C VAL A 101 108.20 20.88 14.60
N SER A 102 108.46 19.59 14.42
CA SER A 102 107.74 18.77 13.44
C SER A 102 106.52 18.08 14.10
N TYR A 103 105.33 18.24 13.53
CA TYR A 103 104.11 17.54 13.98
C TYR A 103 103.29 17.05 12.79
N THR A 104 102.43 16.04 13.04
CA THR A 104 101.56 15.41 12.05
C THR A 104 100.12 15.90 12.25
N THR A 105 99.51 16.50 11.23
CA THR A 105 98.13 17.02 11.29
C THR A 105 97.21 16.34 10.26
N TYR A 106 95.94 16.21 10.65
CA TYR A 106 94.84 15.60 9.88
C TYR A 106 94.08 16.66 9.09
N TYR A 107 93.86 16.43 7.79
CA TYR A 107 92.97 17.25 6.97
C TYR A 107 91.86 16.38 6.36
N PRO A 108 90.58 16.63 6.65
CA PRO A 108 89.49 16.07 5.86
C PRO A 108 89.37 16.87 4.56
N SER A 109 89.44 16.17 3.42
CA SER A 109 89.12 16.74 2.11
C SER A 109 87.64 16.48 1.80
N GLU A 110 86.81 17.52 1.83
CA GLU A 110 85.39 17.46 1.46
C GLU A 110 85.15 17.02 0.01
N ALA A 111 86.16 17.11 -0.87
CA ALA A 111 85.99 16.76 -2.28
C ALA A 111 86.21 15.27 -2.61
N GLN A 112 86.89 14.48 -1.75
CA GLN A 112 87.27 13.09 -2.08
C GLN A 112 87.28 12.08 -0.92
N GLY A 113 86.99 12.48 0.33
CA GLY A 113 86.81 11.52 1.43
C GLY A 113 88.05 10.65 1.78
N ALA A 114 89.27 11.11 1.51
CA ALA A 114 90.51 10.39 1.83
C ALA A 114 91.48 11.24 2.68
N GLU A 115 92.10 10.61 3.69
CA GLU A 115 93.01 11.19 4.69
C GLU A 115 94.41 11.45 4.14
N ILE A 116 94.98 12.64 4.37
CA ILE A 116 96.39 12.93 4.02
C ILE A 116 97.17 13.30 5.29
N TRP A 117 98.21 12.52 5.58
CA TRP A 117 99.16 12.76 6.68
C TRP A 117 100.36 13.53 6.16
N ALA A 118 100.61 14.75 6.64
CA ALA A 118 101.81 15.52 6.29
C ALA A 118 102.53 16.04 7.54
N ILE A 119 103.85 15.81 7.62
CA ILE A 119 104.73 16.39 8.65
C ILE A 119 105.14 17.78 8.18
N GLN A 120 104.90 18.81 9.01
CA GLN A 120 105.28 20.20 8.68
C GLN A 120 106.19 20.82 9.75
N ASP A 121 107.07 21.71 9.28
CA ASP A 121 108.03 22.47 10.10
C ASP A 121 107.47 23.87 10.38
N PHE A 122 107.40 24.28 11.65
CA PHE A 122 106.79 25.56 12.06
C PHE A 122 107.77 26.47 12.82
N ILE A 123 107.53 27.78 12.74
CA ILE A 123 108.09 28.79 13.66
C ILE A 123 107.01 29.14 14.68
N GLY A 124 107.30 28.97 15.98
CA GLY A 124 106.29 29.13 17.04
C GLY A 124 106.68 28.53 18.39
N PHE A 125 105.68 28.36 19.25
CA PHE A 125 105.81 27.67 20.54
C PHE A 125 104.55 26.88 20.92
N SER A 126 104.75 25.78 21.65
CA SER A 126 103.69 24.99 22.26
C SER A 126 104.04 24.63 23.71
N PHE A 127 103.02 24.40 24.52
CA PHE A 127 103.18 23.95 25.90
C PHE A 127 101.87 23.37 26.43
N ILE A 128 101.95 22.60 27.50
CA ILE A 128 100.80 22.27 28.34
C ILE A 128 100.90 23.11 29.59
N GLY A 129 99.82 23.77 29.99
CA GLY A 129 99.86 24.63 31.16
C GLY A 129 98.48 24.95 31.69
N ASN A 130 98.45 25.60 32.84
CA ASN A 130 97.24 26.19 33.37
C ASN A 130 97.19 27.66 32.94
N ASP A 131 96.09 28.08 32.31
CA ASP A 131 95.83 29.50 32.11
C ASP A 131 95.48 30.22 33.42
N THR A 132 95.22 31.52 33.31
CA THR A 132 94.82 32.39 34.42
C THR A 132 93.51 31.96 35.09
N SER A 133 92.71 31.12 34.45
CA SER A 133 91.47 30.55 34.99
C SER A 133 91.67 29.20 35.68
N GLY A 134 92.91 28.67 35.68
CA GLY A 134 93.27 27.39 36.26
C GLY A 134 92.98 26.17 35.38
N VAL A 135 92.52 26.37 34.14
CA VAL A 135 92.19 25.28 33.23
C VAL A 135 93.47 24.73 32.62
N ARG A 136 93.71 23.43 32.81
CA ARG A 136 94.88 22.74 32.24
C ARG A 136 94.59 22.34 30.80
N SER A 137 95.24 23.01 29.85
CA SER A 137 95.09 22.75 28.42
C SER A 137 96.44 22.58 27.74
N ARG A 138 96.44 21.92 26.58
CA ARG A 138 97.55 21.98 25.63
C ARG A 138 97.36 23.20 24.72
N TYR A 139 98.35 24.10 24.67
CA TYR A 139 98.36 25.33 23.90
C TYR A 139 99.40 25.24 22.78
N GLU A 140 99.00 25.60 21.55
CA GLU A 140 99.85 25.52 20.37
C GLU A 140 99.72 26.77 19.51
N PHE A 141 100.84 27.46 19.26
CA PHE A 141 100.91 28.69 18.45
C PHE A 141 102.06 28.60 17.44
N GLY A 142 101.78 28.69 16.13
CA GLY A 142 102.85 28.65 15.12
C GLY A 142 102.44 29.05 13.70
N ILE A 143 103.43 29.23 12.82
CA ILE A 143 103.28 29.50 11.38
C ILE A 143 104.06 28.42 10.59
N SER A 144 103.39 27.81 9.60
CA SER A 144 104.00 26.91 8.59
C SER A 144 104.23 27.60 7.24
N GLY A 145 105.05 27.02 6.36
CA GLY A 145 105.52 27.62 5.11
C GLY A 145 105.25 26.81 3.83
N THR A 146 104.78 25.56 3.91
CA THR A 146 104.66 24.70 2.70
C THR A 146 103.25 24.72 2.07
N THR A 147 102.27 25.27 2.76
CA THR A 147 100.91 25.50 2.25
C THR A 147 100.40 26.83 2.79
N GLY A 148 100.51 27.90 1.99
CA GLY A 148 99.88 29.20 2.25
C GLY A 148 99.87 29.66 3.71
N THR A 149 101.03 29.98 4.29
CA THR A 149 101.25 30.53 5.64
C THR A 149 100.04 30.51 6.60
N ILE A 150 99.73 29.34 7.16
CA ILE A 150 98.58 29.18 8.06
C ILE A 150 99.01 29.45 9.52
N PRO A 151 98.33 30.34 10.26
CA PRO A 151 98.48 30.42 11.72
C PRO A 151 97.79 29.22 12.38
N VAL A 152 98.53 28.41 13.14
CA VAL A 152 97.98 27.34 13.98
C VAL A 152 97.66 27.91 15.35
N THR A 153 96.41 27.76 15.78
CA THR A 153 95.98 27.99 17.16
C THR A 153 95.06 26.87 17.62
N SER A 154 95.55 26.02 18.53
CA SER A 154 94.74 24.96 19.15
C SER A 154 94.85 25.02 20.67
N ILE A 155 93.72 24.82 21.36
CA ILE A 155 93.62 24.71 22.81
C ILE A 155 92.80 23.47 23.13
N ILE A 156 93.43 22.41 23.63
CA ILE A 156 92.78 21.11 23.91
C ILE A 156 92.64 20.93 25.43
N PRO A 157 91.41 20.91 25.99
CA PRO A 157 91.17 20.60 27.40
C PRO A 157 91.26 19.08 27.65
N VAL A 158 91.92 18.65 28.73
CA VAL A 158 92.26 17.23 28.94
C VAL A 158 91.36 16.50 29.97
N ASN A 159 90.40 17.20 30.62
CA ASN A 159 89.48 16.63 31.63
C ASN A 159 88.09 17.29 31.53
N ALA A 160 87.34 16.99 30.48
CA ALA A 160 86.04 17.61 30.25
C ALA A 160 84.86 16.65 30.60
N PRO A 161 83.74 17.15 31.15
CA PRO A 161 82.56 16.33 31.53
C PRO A 161 81.89 15.66 30.32
N PRO A 162 81.04 14.62 30.44
CA PRO A 162 80.37 14.00 29.28
C PRO A 162 79.63 14.98 28.35
N PRO A 163 79.52 14.73 27.03
CA PRO A 163 78.74 15.57 26.13
C PRO A 163 77.24 15.57 26.49
N GLU A 164 76.64 16.75 26.64
CA GLU A 164 75.20 16.91 26.90
C GLU A 164 74.47 17.37 25.62
N PRO A 165 73.45 16.61 25.13
CA PRO A 165 72.60 17.02 24.01
C PRO A 165 71.42 17.89 24.44
N VAL A 166 71.14 18.94 23.66
CA VAL A 166 69.96 19.81 23.77
C VAL A 166 69.19 19.78 22.46
N ILE A 167 67.87 19.67 22.54
CA ILE A 167 66.97 19.64 21.39
C ILE A 167 66.18 20.95 21.33
N THR A 168 66.08 21.55 20.16
CA THR A 168 65.19 22.68 19.85
C THR A 168 64.42 22.44 18.56
N SER A 169 63.12 22.73 18.56
CA SER A 169 62.26 22.60 17.36
C SER A 169 62.03 23.97 16.73
N SER A 170 61.94 24.04 15.40
CA SER A 170 61.55 25.26 14.68
C SER A 170 60.08 25.65 14.90
N ALA A 171 59.26 24.72 15.42
CA ALA A 171 57.83 24.93 15.70
C ALA A 171 57.40 24.28 17.03
N SER A 172 56.50 24.93 17.77
CA SER A 172 55.84 24.37 18.97
C SER A 172 54.53 23.64 18.64
N THR A 173 53.88 24.02 17.54
CA THR A 173 52.68 23.41 17.00
C THR A 173 52.86 23.31 15.49
N VAL A 174 52.48 22.18 14.90
CA VAL A 174 52.50 21.98 13.45
C VAL A 174 51.12 21.55 12.97
N HIS A 175 50.80 21.91 11.73
CA HIS A 175 49.54 21.60 11.08
C HIS A 175 49.83 20.81 9.79
N ARG A 176 48.98 19.83 9.49
CA ARG A 176 49.17 18.80 8.43
C ARG A 176 50.52 18.03 8.47
N THR A 177 50.87 17.34 7.38
CA THR A 177 52.12 16.57 7.22
C THR A 177 53.35 17.43 6.92
N THR A 178 53.31 18.73 7.23
CA THR A 178 54.40 19.67 6.94
C THR A 178 55.66 19.26 7.71
N ALA A 179 56.76 19.05 6.98
CA ALA A 179 58.05 18.77 7.60
C ALA A 179 58.54 19.99 8.40
N PHE A 180 59.16 19.75 9.54
CA PHE A 180 59.78 20.80 10.35
C PHE A 180 61.17 20.38 10.80
N ASP A 181 61.99 21.37 11.14
CA ASP A 181 63.38 21.16 11.50
C ASP A 181 63.54 21.09 13.02
N VAL A 182 64.37 20.15 13.46
CA VAL A 182 64.73 19.91 14.85
C VAL A 182 66.25 19.93 14.98
N ASP A 183 66.76 20.91 15.70
CA ASP A 183 68.18 21.05 15.98
C ASP A 183 68.56 20.29 17.24
N VAL A 184 69.57 19.43 17.12
CA VAL A 184 70.24 18.72 18.21
C VAL A 184 71.65 19.30 18.36
N THR A 185 71.90 19.98 19.47
CA THR A 185 73.21 20.58 19.78
C THR A 185 73.84 19.87 20.98
N PHE A 186 75.04 19.33 20.79
CA PHE A 186 75.87 18.81 21.86
C PHE A 186 76.73 19.92 22.47
N SER A 187 77.00 19.83 23.77
CA SER A 187 77.90 20.76 24.49
C SER A 187 79.35 20.83 23.96
N ARG A 188 79.73 19.96 23.00
CA ARG A 188 81.02 19.89 22.30
C ARG A 188 80.95 18.96 21.10
N ASP A 189 82.05 18.89 20.35
CA ASP A 189 82.18 18.01 19.19
C ASP A 189 82.04 16.54 19.61
N VAL A 190 81.12 15.83 18.96
CA VAL A 190 80.93 14.38 19.11
C VAL A 190 81.02 13.64 17.78
N VAL A 191 81.25 12.34 17.85
CA VAL A 191 81.17 11.38 16.73
C VAL A 191 80.18 10.27 17.09
N GLY A 192 79.61 9.61 16.07
CA GLY A 192 78.73 8.44 16.24
C GLY A 192 77.21 8.71 16.26
N PHE A 193 76.75 9.97 16.17
CA PHE A 193 75.31 10.30 16.08
C PHE A 193 74.80 10.25 14.63
N ASP A 194 74.04 9.21 14.27
CA ASP A 194 73.39 8.98 12.96
C ASP A 194 71.92 8.55 13.10
N PRO A 195 71.00 9.48 13.40
CA PRO A 195 69.59 9.16 13.65
C PRO A 195 68.77 8.77 12.41
N VAL A 196 69.37 8.81 11.21
CA VAL A 196 68.70 8.39 9.97
C VAL A 196 68.97 6.92 9.68
N ASN A 197 70.22 6.47 9.83
CA ASN A 197 70.59 5.08 9.55
C ASN A 197 70.56 4.18 10.79
N GLU A 198 70.67 4.77 11.99
CA GLU A 198 70.65 4.06 13.26
C GLU A 198 69.48 4.58 14.13
N ALA A 199 68.30 3.98 13.97
CA ALA A 199 67.07 4.39 14.65
C ALA A 199 67.14 4.37 16.20
N GLY A 200 68.22 3.82 16.78
CA GLY A 200 68.50 3.87 18.22
C GLY A 200 69.05 5.22 18.69
N ASP A 201 69.50 6.07 17.77
CA ASP A 201 70.21 7.31 18.11
C ASP A 201 69.29 8.46 18.47
N PHE A 202 68.02 8.40 18.06
CA PHE A 202 67.02 9.42 18.35
C PHE A 202 65.64 8.79 18.53
N THR A 203 64.99 9.10 19.65
CA THR A 203 63.63 8.62 19.93
C THR A 203 62.62 9.68 19.52
N ILE A 204 61.63 9.29 18.72
CA ILE A 204 60.55 10.17 18.25
C ILE A 204 59.20 9.43 18.21
N SER A 205 58.11 10.05 18.67
CA SER A 205 56.73 9.54 18.56
C SER A 205 55.94 10.28 17.47
N ASN A 206 54.98 9.59 16.84
CA ASN A 206 54.05 10.17 15.86
C ASN A 206 54.70 10.94 14.69
N ALA A 207 56.00 10.78 14.47
CA ALA A 207 56.76 11.39 13.38
C ALA A 207 58.00 10.55 13.03
N THR A 208 58.61 10.83 11.89
CA THR A 208 59.82 10.15 11.40
C THR A 208 60.91 11.18 11.06
N VAL A 209 62.17 10.85 11.33
CA VAL A 209 63.33 11.63 10.88
C VAL A 209 63.68 11.17 9.47
N THR A 210 63.62 12.08 8.50
CA THR A 210 63.83 11.76 7.08
C THR A 210 65.15 12.29 6.53
N GLY A 211 65.84 13.16 7.26
CA GLY A 211 67.14 13.70 6.89
C GLY A 211 67.93 14.23 8.09
N VAL A 212 69.25 14.23 7.96
CA VAL A 212 70.19 14.85 8.91
C VAL A 212 71.22 15.66 8.14
N SER A 213 71.50 16.87 8.62
CA SER A 213 72.58 17.73 8.12
C SER A 213 73.37 18.34 9.28
N GLY A 214 74.58 18.82 9.01
CA GLY A 214 75.51 19.29 10.05
C GLY A 214 76.47 18.19 10.54
N GLY A 215 77.08 18.41 11.70
CA GLY A 215 78.07 17.49 12.28
C GLY A 215 78.81 18.08 13.48
N GLN A 216 79.55 17.23 14.19
CA GLN A 216 80.32 17.57 15.40
C GLN A 216 79.42 18.08 16.54
N THR A 217 79.28 19.39 16.72
CA THR A 217 78.47 19.97 17.80
C THR A 217 76.99 20.10 17.48
N SER A 218 76.60 20.21 16.21
CA SER A 218 75.25 20.65 15.83
C SER A 218 74.73 19.85 14.64
N TYR A 219 73.55 19.27 14.82
CA TYR A 219 72.85 18.47 13.82
C TYR A 219 71.44 19.03 13.63
N THR A 220 71.00 19.20 12.39
CA THR A 220 69.62 19.59 12.05
C THR A 220 68.92 18.38 11.44
N LEU A 221 67.83 17.96 12.07
CA LEU A 221 67.00 16.83 11.69
C LEU A 221 65.75 17.34 10.97
N THR A 222 65.43 16.75 9.82
CA THR A 222 64.15 16.99 9.15
C THR A 222 63.13 15.98 9.64
N VAL A 223 62.05 16.46 10.26
CA VAL A 223 61.02 15.63 10.92
C VAL A 223 59.68 15.76 10.18
N VAL A 224 59.08 14.62 9.84
CA VAL A 224 57.77 14.55 9.16
C VAL A 224 56.73 13.89 10.07
N PRO A 225 55.61 14.58 10.41
CA PRO A 225 54.50 14.00 11.16
C PRO A 225 53.90 12.78 10.45
N SER A 226 53.58 11.73 11.21
CA SER A 226 53.10 10.44 10.70
C SER A 226 51.74 10.01 11.26
N GLY A 227 51.20 10.70 12.27
CA GLY A 227 49.89 10.43 12.85
C GLY A 227 49.43 11.52 13.83
N ALA A 228 48.13 11.59 14.11
CA ALA A 228 47.51 12.56 15.03
C ALA A 228 48.03 12.41 16.48
N GLY A 229 48.31 13.54 17.14
CA GLY A 229 48.76 13.60 18.53
C GLY A 229 50.18 14.14 18.73
N ASP A 230 50.60 14.27 19.98
CA ASP A 230 51.89 14.87 20.36
C ASP A 230 53.10 14.13 19.75
N ILE A 231 54.04 14.90 19.20
CA ILE A 231 55.34 14.43 18.71
C ILE A 231 56.35 14.66 19.84
N VAL A 232 56.80 13.59 20.48
CA VAL A 232 57.74 13.63 21.62
C VAL A 232 59.11 13.13 21.17
N MET A 233 60.16 13.92 21.44
CA MET A 233 61.51 13.71 20.93
C MET A 233 62.57 13.71 22.03
N SER A 234 63.54 12.79 21.98
CA SER A 234 64.73 12.79 22.85
C SER A 234 65.96 12.11 22.22
N VAL A 235 67.16 12.48 22.68
CA VAL A 235 68.44 11.80 22.39
C VAL A 235 68.77 10.86 23.56
N PRO A 236 68.90 9.54 23.33
CA PRO A 236 69.30 8.60 24.36
C PRO A 236 70.75 8.78 24.86
N ALA A 237 71.07 8.17 25.99
CA ALA A 237 72.43 8.16 26.51
C ALA A 237 73.33 7.21 25.70
N SER A 238 74.63 7.51 25.65
CA SER A 238 75.66 6.61 25.10
C SER A 238 75.55 6.31 23.60
N ILE A 239 74.98 7.26 22.86
CA ILE A 239 74.82 7.22 21.40
C ILE A 239 76.01 7.89 20.70
N ALA A 240 76.50 9.00 21.24
CA ALA A 240 77.60 9.77 20.68
C ALA A 240 78.74 9.91 21.70
N GLU A 241 79.98 9.99 21.23
CA GLU A 241 81.18 10.18 22.07
C GLU A 241 82.04 11.35 21.61
N ASP A 242 82.73 12.03 22.54
CA ASP A 242 83.72 13.04 22.18
C ASP A 242 85.07 12.43 21.75
N PHE A 243 85.98 13.24 21.23
CA PHE A 243 87.31 12.80 20.82
C PHE A 243 88.18 12.24 21.97
N ALA A 244 87.75 12.39 23.23
CA ALA A 244 88.39 11.78 24.39
C ALA A 244 87.74 10.44 24.81
N GLY A 245 86.69 10.00 24.11
CA GLY A 245 85.97 8.75 24.34
C GLY A 245 84.89 8.84 25.43
N ALA A 246 84.48 10.05 25.83
CA ALA A 246 83.39 10.22 26.79
C ALA A 246 82.03 10.17 26.08
N GLN A 247 81.19 9.21 26.48
CA GLN A 247 79.83 9.01 25.94
C GLN A 247 78.83 10.05 26.44
N ASN A 248 77.87 10.44 25.60
CA ASN A 248 76.88 11.48 25.91
C ASN A 248 75.89 11.06 27.00
N THR A 249 75.37 12.04 27.74
CA THR A 249 74.20 11.89 28.61
C THR A 249 72.90 11.96 27.79
N PRO A 250 71.75 11.46 28.30
CA PRO A 250 70.49 11.62 27.58
C PRO A 250 70.00 13.08 27.59
N SER A 251 69.22 13.48 26.58
CA SER A 251 68.57 14.79 26.55
C SER A 251 67.28 14.82 27.39
N SER A 252 66.77 16.02 27.66
CA SER A 252 65.36 16.22 28.01
C SER A 252 64.44 15.90 26.82
N GLN A 253 63.17 15.59 27.09
CA GLN A 253 62.16 15.44 26.05
C GLN A 253 61.64 16.80 25.55
N VAL A 254 61.38 16.91 24.25
CA VAL A 254 60.71 18.04 23.59
C VAL A 254 59.42 17.56 22.94
N THR A 255 58.31 18.27 23.18
CA THR A 255 57.00 17.96 22.60
C THR A 255 56.58 19.02 21.58
N VAL A 256 56.13 18.59 20.41
CA VAL A 256 55.47 19.42 19.40
C VAL A 256 54.04 18.95 19.24
N ILE A 257 53.07 19.86 19.31
CA ILE A 257 51.64 19.53 19.18
C ILE A 257 51.30 19.43 17.69
N TYR A 258 50.58 18.38 17.29
CA TYR A 258 50.05 18.24 15.93
C TYR A 258 48.52 18.38 15.94
N ASP A 259 48.02 19.49 15.40
CA ASP A 259 46.58 19.82 15.32
C ASP A 259 46.09 19.82 13.86
N PRO A 260 45.29 18.82 13.44
CA PRO A 260 44.83 18.69 12.06
C PRO A 260 43.49 19.40 11.75
N GLU A 261 42.82 20.05 12.70
CA GLU A 261 41.39 20.47 12.55
C GLU A 261 41.14 21.99 12.44
N VAL A 262 42.17 22.84 12.45
CA VAL A 262 42.02 24.31 12.30
C VAL A 262 41.92 24.78 10.85
N VAL A 263 41.19 25.88 10.61
CA VAL A 263 41.13 26.58 9.31
C VAL A 263 42.07 27.79 9.31
N LEU A 264 43.03 27.80 8.40
CA LEU A 264 43.96 28.90 8.18
C LEU A 264 43.37 29.94 7.21
N THR A 265 43.67 31.22 7.44
CA THR A 265 43.20 32.33 6.59
C THR A 265 44.37 33.25 6.24
N GLU A 266 44.51 33.59 4.96
CA GLU A 266 45.52 34.52 4.46
C GLU A 266 44.90 35.53 3.47
N ILE A 267 45.39 36.76 3.47
CA ILE A 267 45.13 37.77 2.45
C ILE A 267 46.34 37.86 1.53
N THR A 268 46.10 37.61 0.25
CA THR A 268 47.09 37.71 -0.83
C THR A 268 46.66 38.73 -1.88
N GLY A 269 47.57 39.07 -2.80
CA GLY A 269 47.27 39.98 -3.92
C GLY A 269 47.26 41.48 -3.60
N MET A 270 47.55 41.89 -2.36
CA MET A 270 47.62 43.33 -2.01
C MET A 270 48.84 44.00 -2.68
N PRO A 271 48.64 44.98 -3.58
CA PRO A 271 49.74 45.66 -4.25
C PRO A 271 50.48 46.62 -3.31
N GLY A 272 51.80 46.79 -3.50
CA GLY A 272 52.59 47.73 -2.69
C GLY A 272 52.20 49.20 -2.90
N ALA A 273 51.86 49.58 -4.13
CA ALA A 273 51.33 50.89 -4.50
C ALA A 273 50.23 50.75 -5.56
N VAL A 274 49.22 51.61 -5.48
CA VAL A 274 48.01 51.60 -6.32
C VAL A 274 47.87 52.96 -6.99
N ASN A 275 47.61 53.02 -8.30
CA ASN A 275 47.33 54.26 -9.03
C ASN A 275 46.00 54.24 -9.80
N ALA A 276 45.32 53.10 -9.80
CA ALA A 276 44.00 52.89 -10.39
C ALA A 276 43.01 52.39 -9.31
N ALA A 277 41.75 52.83 -9.40
CA ALA A 277 40.67 52.40 -8.53
C ALA A 277 39.49 51.91 -9.41
N PRO A 278 38.79 50.81 -9.06
CA PRO A 278 39.07 49.86 -7.97
C PRO A 278 40.25 48.92 -8.24
N PHE A 279 40.67 48.15 -7.24
CA PHE A 279 41.65 47.05 -7.37
C PHE A 279 41.22 45.84 -6.51
N ASP A 280 41.67 44.65 -6.87
CA ASP A 280 41.26 43.41 -6.20
C ASP A 280 42.33 42.86 -5.24
N ILE A 281 41.88 42.17 -4.19
CA ILE A 281 42.68 41.31 -3.31
C ILE A 281 41.98 39.97 -3.11
N THR A 282 42.70 38.96 -2.64
CA THR A 282 42.11 37.63 -2.37
C THR A 282 42.25 37.28 -0.90
N VAL A 283 41.16 36.77 -0.32
CA VAL A 283 41.13 36.11 0.99
C VAL A 283 41.06 34.61 0.74
N ASN A 284 42.10 33.90 1.15
CA ASN A 284 42.26 32.47 1.00
C ASN A 284 42.02 31.78 2.34
N PHE A 285 41.08 30.84 2.39
CA PHE A 285 40.90 29.86 3.45
C PHE A 285 41.46 28.52 2.96
N ASP A 286 42.24 27.83 3.79
CA ASP A 286 42.84 26.53 3.41
C ASP A 286 41.84 25.36 3.38
N MET A 287 40.56 25.66 3.65
CA MET A 287 39.40 24.79 3.59
C MET A 287 38.15 25.58 3.18
N ASP A 288 37.15 24.88 2.66
CA ASP A 288 35.83 25.46 2.37
C ASP A 288 35.17 25.96 3.66
N VAL A 289 34.84 27.25 3.68
CA VAL A 289 34.15 27.90 4.79
C VAL A 289 32.79 28.45 4.39
N THR A 290 31.97 28.69 5.41
CA THR A 290 30.68 29.34 5.35
C THR A 290 30.67 30.46 6.39
N GLY A 291 29.86 31.49 6.16
CA GLY A 291 29.67 32.60 7.11
C GLY A 291 30.52 33.85 6.85
N PHE A 292 31.54 33.78 5.99
CA PHE A 292 32.31 34.97 5.59
C PHE A 292 31.51 35.82 4.58
N ASP A 293 30.99 36.96 5.01
CA ASP A 293 30.22 37.93 4.21
C ASP A 293 30.55 39.37 4.62
N PRO A 294 31.72 39.92 4.23
CA PRO A 294 32.12 41.29 4.52
C PRO A 294 31.23 42.40 3.93
N ILE A 295 30.30 42.10 3.01
CA ILE A 295 29.37 43.09 2.45
C ILE A 295 28.08 43.12 3.29
N GLY A 296 27.48 41.97 3.56
CA GLY A 296 26.27 41.86 4.39
C GLY A 296 26.55 41.97 5.89
N THR A 297 27.74 41.55 6.33
CA THR A 297 28.24 41.59 7.71
C THR A 297 29.61 42.28 7.75
N PRO A 298 29.67 43.63 7.75
CA PRO A 298 30.93 44.39 7.67
C PRO A 298 31.95 44.14 8.78
N ALA A 299 31.57 43.43 9.85
CA ALA A 299 32.47 43.04 10.92
C ALA A 299 33.42 41.88 10.52
N ASP A 300 33.14 41.19 9.42
CA ASP A 300 33.95 40.08 8.93
C ASP A 300 35.31 40.55 8.37
N LEU A 301 35.49 41.87 8.16
CA LEU A 301 36.76 42.49 7.82
C LEU A 301 37.07 43.71 8.69
N THR A 302 38.34 43.87 9.00
CA THR A 302 38.89 45.15 9.49
C THR A 302 39.58 45.87 8.33
N ILE A 303 39.00 46.96 7.83
CA ILE A 303 39.49 47.71 6.67
C ILE A 303 39.69 49.21 6.97
N SER A 304 40.74 49.82 6.41
CA SER A 304 41.00 51.26 6.49
C SER A 304 41.33 51.88 5.12
N ASN A 305 40.88 53.13 4.90
CA ASN A 305 41.08 53.95 3.69
C ASN A 305 40.61 53.31 2.36
N ALA A 306 39.74 52.30 2.43
CA ALA A 306 39.08 51.69 1.28
C ALA A 306 37.69 51.14 1.68
N THR A 307 36.82 50.93 0.70
CA THR A 307 35.55 50.20 0.85
C THR A 307 35.59 48.92 0.03
N VAL A 308 34.84 47.90 0.47
CA VAL A 308 34.59 46.68 -0.32
C VAL A 308 33.38 46.95 -1.21
N ASP A 309 33.59 46.94 -2.52
CA ASP A 309 32.55 47.23 -3.50
C ASP A 309 31.88 45.95 -4.03
N ALA A 310 32.66 44.88 -4.14
CA ALA A 310 32.20 43.58 -4.57
C ALA A 310 33.02 42.47 -3.91
N MET A 311 32.38 41.31 -3.80
CA MET A 311 32.99 40.07 -3.36
C MET A 311 32.49 38.98 -4.27
N ILE A 312 33.41 38.23 -4.87
CA ILE A 312 33.14 37.10 -5.74
C ILE A 312 34.01 35.92 -5.32
N GLY A 313 33.57 34.70 -5.61
CA GLY A 313 34.24 33.47 -5.19
C GLY A 313 33.63 32.84 -3.93
N GLY A 314 34.44 32.04 -3.24
CA GLY A 314 34.06 31.09 -2.21
C GLY A 314 33.90 29.67 -2.75
N PRO A 315 33.86 28.64 -1.87
CA PRO A 315 33.85 28.72 -0.40
C PRO A 315 35.23 28.81 0.29
N SER A 316 36.34 28.60 -0.42
CA SER A 316 37.70 28.70 0.13
C SER A 316 38.40 30.00 -0.27
N ASP A 317 38.21 30.48 -1.50
CA ASP A 317 38.93 31.65 -2.03
C ASP A 317 37.96 32.74 -2.45
N TYR A 318 38.06 33.90 -1.79
CA TYR A 318 37.19 35.05 -2.02
C TYR A 318 37.99 36.23 -2.56
N THR A 319 37.61 36.74 -3.73
CA THR A 319 38.18 37.96 -4.29
C THR A 319 37.34 39.15 -3.88
N LEU A 320 37.99 40.15 -3.28
CA LEU A 320 37.39 41.39 -2.82
C LEU A 320 37.84 42.54 -3.72
N THR A 321 36.88 43.26 -4.28
CA THR A 321 37.14 44.48 -5.04
C THR A 321 37.10 45.68 -4.09
N LEU A 322 38.23 46.37 -3.99
CA LEU A 322 38.43 47.50 -3.09
C LEU A 322 38.51 48.82 -3.86
N THR A 323 37.75 49.82 -3.39
CA THR A 323 37.90 51.21 -3.84
C THR A 323 38.58 52.05 -2.77
N PRO A 324 39.79 52.59 -3.03
CA PRO A 324 40.42 53.60 -2.17
C PRO A 324 39.50 54.80 -1.96
N THR A 325 39.31 55.22 -0.71
CA THR A 325 38.47 56.39 -0.38
C THR A 325 39.26 57.71 -0.38
N GLY A 326 40.59 57.66 -0.48
CA GLY A 326 41.48 58.81 -0.59
C GLY A 326 42.95 58.41 -0.74
N ALA A 327 43.80 59.39 -1.08
CA ALA A 327 45.25 59.18 -1.16
C ALA A 327 45.82 58.80 0.22
N GLY A 328 46.69 57.78 0.28
CA GLY A 328 47.29 57.31 1.53
C GLY A 328 47.31 55.79 1.66
N ASN A 329 47.59 55.31 2.88
CA ASN A 329 47.74 53.89 3.21
C ASN A 329 46.38 53.21 3.35
N ILE A 330 46.24 52.04 2.74
CA ILE A 330 45.11 51.11 2.86
C ILE A 330 45.55 49.93 3.73
N SER A 331 44.71 49.43 4.63
CA SER A 331 44.98 48.21 5.40
C SER A 331 43.76 47.29 5.49
N VAL A 332 43.96 45.97 5.37
CA VAL A 332 42.87 44.97 5.41
C VAL A 332 43.30 43.74 6.23
N SER A 333 42.41 43.19 7.06
CA SER A 333 42.59 41.89 7.75
C SER A 333 41.26 41.20 8.08
N VAL A 334 41.24 39.86 8.09
CA VAL A 334 40.12 39.01 8.50
C VAL A 334 40.26 38.62 9.98
N PRO A 335 39.28 38.91 10.85
CA PRO A 335 39.30 38.46 12.25
C PRO A 335 39.14 36.94 12.40
N ALA A 336 39.53 36.39 13.55
CA ALA A 336 39.28 34.99 13.88
C ALA A 336 37.80 34.73 14.16
N GLY A 337 37.29 33.57 13.75
CA GLY A 337 35.94 33.09 14.05
C GLY A 337 34.80 33.71 13.24
N VAL A 338 35.09 34.38 12.13
CA VAL A 338 34.10 34.96 11.22
C VAL A 338 33.63 33.97 10.16
N ALA A 339 34.39 32.90 9.92
CA ALA A 339 34.08 31.86 8.96
C ALA A 339 34.30 30.48 9.59
N GLN A 340 33.51 29.50 9.15
CA GLN A 340 33.58 28.13 9.67
C GLN A 340 33.38 27.07 8.59
N THR A 341 34.00 25.89 8.75
CA THR A 341 33.73 24.74 7.89
C THR A 341 32.33 24.17 8.12
N SER A 342 31.90 23.27 7.24
CA SER A 342 30.69 22.46 7.44
C SER A 342 30.71 21.60 8.72
N SER A 343 31.90 21.33 9.27
CA SER A 343 32.09 20.60 10.54
C SER A 343 32.12 21.52 11.77
N GLY A 344 31.98 22.84 11.58
CA GLY A 344 31.93 23.84 12.66
C GLY A 344 33.29 24.35 13.13
N ASN A 345 34.39 24.02 12.44
CA ASN A 345 35.72 24.51 12.80
C ASN A 345 35.87 25.97 12.35
N LEU A 346 36.23 26.84 13.29
CA LEU A 346 36.36 28.29 13.08
C LEU A 346 37.72 28.66 12.47
N ASN A 347 37.75 29.74 11.69
CA ASN A 347 38.98 30.29 11.11
C ASN A 347 39.86 31.03 12.13
N LEU A 348 41.18 30.96 11.95
CA LEU A 348 42.13 31.86 12.61
C LEU A 348 42.18 33.23 11.92
N ALA A 349 42.67 34.25 12.62
CA ALA A 349 42.83 35.59 12.06
C ALA A 349 43.89 35.58 10.93
N SER A 350 43.65 36.38 9.89
CA SER A 350 44.61 36.52 8.79
C SER A 350 45.79 37.44 9.13
N ASN A 351 46.75 37.51 8.21
CA ASN A 351 47.70 38.62 8.13
C ASN A 351 47.00 39.99 7.88
N VAL A 352 47.71 41.09 8.15
CA VAL A 352 47.29 42.45 7.81
C VAL A 352 47.97 42.86 6.50
N ALA A 353 47.19 43.03 5.43
CA ALA A 353 47.69 43.44 4.12
C ALA A 353 47.63 44.98 3.97
N THR A 354 48.65 45.61 3.37
CA THR A 354 48.74 47.08 3.24
C THR A 354 49.19 47.57 1.85
N ALA A 355 48.66 48.72 1.39
CA ALA A 355 49.01 49.38 0.11
C ALA A 355 49.04 50.92 0.22
N THR A 356 49.65 51.64 -0.74
CA THR A 356 49.57 53.13 -0.84
C THR A 356 48.98 53.61 -2.17
N TYR A 357 48.00 54.54 -2.15
CA TYR A 357 47.32 55.02 -3.36
C TYR A 357 47.79 56.41 -3.89
N ASP A 358 48.22 56.54 -5.17
CA ASP A 358 48.60 57.79 -5.91
C ASP A 358 48.23 57.76 -7.42
N ALA A 359 47.39 58.70 -7.88
CA ALA A 359 46.76 58.68 -9.22
C ALA A 359 47.54 59.36 -10.38
N ASN A 360 48.79 59.82 -10.23
CA ASN A 360 49.46 60.69 -11.22
C ASN A 360 50.55 60.06 -12.13
N ILE A 361 50.87 58.77 -11.99
CA ILE A 361 51.92 58.09 -12.79
C ILE A 361 51.30 57.45 -14.05
N PRO A 362 51.82 57.67 -15.28
CA PRO A 362 51.34 56.97 -16.48
C PRO A 362 51.66 55.48 -16.41
N SER A 363 50.64 54.64 -16.40
CA SER A 363 50.79 53.20 -16.58
C SER A 363 50.64 52.84 -18.04
N ALA A 364 51.50 51.95 -18.54
CA ALA A 364 51.41 51.35 -19.87
C ALA A 364 50.67 50.01 -19.77
N GLU A 365 49.85 49.71 -20.76
CA GLU A 365 49.10 48.46 -20.88
C GLU A 365 49.15 47.99 -22.33
N ILE A 366 49.34 46.69 -22.56
CA ILE A 366 49.23 46.07 -23.88
C ILE A 366 47.82 45.49 -23.97
N ILE A 367 47.05 45.91 -24.97
CA ILE A 367 45.66 45.50 -25.18
C ILE A 367 45.45 45.06 -26.63
N ASN A 368 44.34 44.39 -26.91
CA ASN A 368 43.97 43.83 -28.22
C ASN A 368 44.89 42.72 -28.74
N ALA A 369 45.77 42.17 -27.91
CA ALA A 369 46.41 40.90 -28.23
C ALA A 369 45.33 39.80 -28.35
N PRO A 370 45.36 38.98 -29.42
CA PRO A 370 44.46 37.84 -29.51
C PRO A 370 44.76 36.85 -28.38
N PRO A 371 43.75 36.07 -27.96
CA PRO A 371 43.90 35.10 -26.88
C PRO A 371 44.87 33.96 -27.24
N ALA A 372 44.94 33.58 -28.53
CA ALA A 372 45.86 32.59 -29.07
C ALA A 372 46.32 32.98 -30.47
N LEU A 373 47.36 32.33 -30.98
CA LEU A 373 47.82 32.50 -32.35
C LEU A 373 46.93 31.69 -33.30
N ASP A 374 46.28 32.39 -34.23
CA ASP A 374 45.63 31.80 -35.40
C ASP A 374 46.70 31.54 -36.49
N GLY A 375 47.53 30.53 -36.23
CA GLY A 375 48.68 30.18 -37.05
C GLY A 375 49.64 31.36 -37.30
N THR A 376 49.93 31.66 -38.57
CA THR A 376 50.81 32.78 -38.97
C THR A 376 50.04 34.06 -39.34
N ASN A 377 48.74 34.15 -39.02
CA ASN A 377 47.93 35.30 -39.40
C ASN A 377 48.36 36.56 -38.62
N PRO A 378 48.59 37.71 -39.30
CA PRO A 378 48.94 38.96 -38.60
C PRO A 378 47.79 39.50 -37.74
N PHE A 379 48.12 40.07 -36.59
CA PHE A 379 47.16 40.72 -35.69
C PHE A 379 47.68 42.06 -35.16
N ASP A 380 46.77 42.94 -34.73
CA ASP A 380 47.11 44.27 -34.22
C ASP A 380 47.05 44.32 -32.69
N VAL A 381 48.09 44.85 -32.06
CA VAL A 381 48.18 45.07 -30.61
C VAL A 381 48.32 46.56 -30.33
N THR A 382 47.63 47.06 -29.32
CA THR A 382 47.71 48.48 -28.92
C THR A 382 48.44 48.62 -27.58
N VAL A 383 49.42 49.52 -27.51
CA VAL A 383 50.00 49.98 -26.25
C VAL A 383 49.23 51.22 -25.79
N ARG A 384 48.46 51.08 -24.71
CA ARG A 384 47.65 52.13 -24.08
C ARG A 384 48.33 52.72 -22.85
N PHE A 385 48.13 54.00 -22.60
CA PHE A 385 48.61 54.71 -21.41
C PHE A 385 47.46 55.33 -20.61
N SER A 386 47.52 55.28 -19.28
CA SER A 386 46.45 55.79 -18.38
C SER A 386 46.25 57.30 -18.42
N VAL A 387 47.22 58.04 -18.95
CA VAL A 387 47.18 59.48 -19.18
C VAL A 387 47.89 59.80 -20.49
N PRO A 388 47.65 60.97 -21.12
CA PRO A 388 48.34 61.33 -22.36
C PRO A 388 49.87 61.31 -22.20
N VAL A 389 50.56 60.68 -23.14
CA VAL A 389 52.03 60.57 -23.16
C VAL A 389 52.64 61.15 -24.44
N VAL A 390 53.95 61.45 -24.38
CA VAL A 390 54.79 61.90 -25.49
C VAL A 390 56.07 61.05 -25.57
N PHE A 391 56.78 61.14 -26.70
CA PHE A 391 58.04 60.42 -26.97
C PHE A 391 57.93 58.89 -26.90
N PHE A 392 56.86 58.30 -27.46
CA PHE A 392 56.73 56.85 -27.57
C PHE A 392 57.87 56.24 -28.42
N ASN A 393 58.64 55.33 -27.83
CA ASN A 393 59.73 54.62 -28.50
C ASN A 393 59.34 53.16 -28.79
N VAL A 394 58.78 52.90 -29.97
CA VAL A 394 58.38 51.55 -30.39
C VAL A 394 59.56 50.57 -30.48
N ASN A 395 60.79 51.04 -30.72
CA ASN A 395 61.96 50.16 -30.79
C ASN A 395 62.39 49.61 -29.43
N ALA A 396 61.80 50.11 -28.34
CA ALA A 396 61.98 49.53 -27.01
C ALA A 396 61.04 48.33 -26.77
N LEU A 397 60.06 48.08 -27.66
CA LEU A 397 59.21 46.90 -27.61
C LEU A 397 60.04 45.67 -27.96
N ASN A 398 60.00 44.67 -27.09
CA ASN A 398 60.68 43.39 -27.33
C ASN A 398 59.63 42.34 -27.70
N VAL A 399 59.72 41.80 -28.92
CA VAL A 399 58.78 40.80 -29.45
C VAL A 399 59.56 39.55 -29.85
N THR A 400 59.15 38.37 -29.37
CA THR A 400 59.74 37.06 -29.73
C THR A 400 58.82 36.30 -30.68
N ASN A 401 59.39 35.40 -31.51
CA ASN A 401 58.68 34.51 -32.45
C ASN A 401 57.69 35.21 -33.41
N ALA A 402 57.88 36.51 -33.60
CA ALA A 402 57.10 37.33 -34.51
C ALA A 402 57.90 38.53 -34.98
N LEU A 403 57.53 39.05 -36.15
CA LEU A 403 57.93 40.37 -36.60
C LEU A 403 56.89 41.39 -36.17
N PHE A 404 57.32 42.62 -35.86
CA PHE A 404 56.40 43.72 -35.57
C PHE A 404 56.63 44.91 -36.49
N GLN A 405 55.53 45.59 -36.83
CA GLN A 405 55.54 46.80 -37.63
C GLN A 405 54.57 47.82 -37.05
N MET A 406 54.98 49.09 -37.00
CA MET A 406 54.13 50.21 -36.61
C MET A 406 54.13 51.28 -37.71
N PRO A 407 52.98 51.91 -38.00
CA PRO A 407 52.94 53.08 -38.87
C PRO A 407 53.84 54.22 -38.34
N PRO A 408 54.55 54.97 -39.20
CA PRO A 408 55.43 56.04 -38.75
C PRO A 408 54.66 57.15 -38.02
N LEU A 409 55.17 57.59 -36.86
CA LEU A 409 54.59 58.69 -36.09
C LEU A 409 54.80 60.03 -36.82
N THR A 410 53.69 60.75 -37.04
CA THR A 410 53.70 62.04 -37.76
C THR A 410 54.20 63.22 -36.90
N ASN A 411 54.14 63.12 -35.57
CA ASN A 411 54.75 64.07 -34.61
C ASN A 411 54.93 63.44 -33.19
N PRO A 412 56.16 63.24 -32.69
CA PRO A 412 56.43 62.59 -31.40
C PRO A 412 56.06 63.43 -30.15
N PHE A 413 55.66 64.70 -30.34
CA PHE A 413 55.24 65.62 -29.27
C PHE A 413 53.73 65.72 -29.11
N ASN A 414 52.94 65.08 -29.97
CA ASN A 414 51.49 65.11 -29.85
C ASN A 414 51.06 64.18 -28.70
N PRO A 415 50.36 64.67 -27.66
CA PRO A 415 49.89 63.81 -26.58
C PRO A 415 48.95 62.74 -27.13
N GLN A 416 49.34 61.48 -26.97
CA GLN A 416 48.53 60.33 -27.36
C GLN A 416 48.44 59.36 -26.19
N THR A 417 47.36 58.60 -26.13
CA THR A 417 47.14 57.58 -25.12
C THR A 417 47.27 56.17 -25.67
N GLU A 418 47.37 56.00 -27.00
CA GLU A 418 47.35 54.69 -27.65
C GLU A 418 48.26 54.64 -28.88
N PHE A 419 48.94 53.51 -29.07
CA PHE A 419 49.81 53.23 -30.21
C PHE A 419 49.60 51.79 -30.68
N THR A 420 49.16 51.60 -31.93
CA THR A 420 48.91 50.26 -32.50
C THR A 420 50.11 49.74 -33.27
N VAL A 421 50.47 48.49 -33.01
CA VAL A 421 51.58 47.74 -33.60
C VAL A 421 51.02 46.44 -34.19
N THR A 422 51.26 46.19 -35.47
CA THR A 422 50.91 44.93 -36.13
C THR A 422 51.99 43.91 -35.86
N ILE A 423 51.60 42.74 -35.37
CA ILE A 423 52.45 41.58 -35.06
C ILE A 423 52.18 40.50 -36.11
N THR A 424 53.22 39.88 -36.65
CA THR A 424 53.14 38.77 -37.60
C THR A 424 53.93 37.59 -37.05
N PRO A 425 53.25 36.53 -36.54
CA PRO A 425 53.91 35.34 -36.03
C PRO A 425 54.78 34.65 -37.10
N ASP A 426 55.89 34.05 -36.68
CA ASP A 426 56.79 33.32 -37.58
C ASP A 426 56.58 31.79 -37.57
N GLY A 427 55.62 31.31 -36.77
CA GLY A 427 55.23 29.90 -36.65
C GLY A 427 56.20 29.03 -35.83
N ASN A 428 57.00 29.63 -34.96
CA ASN A 428 57.96 28.92 -34.10
C ASN A 428 57.60 29.02 -32.61
N GLY A 429 56.32 28.87 -32.26
CA GLY A 429 55.83 28.89 -30.88
C GLY A 429 55.38 30.29 -30.41
N ASP A 430 55.11 30.38 -29.10
CA ASP A 430 54.47 31.55 -28.47
C ASP A 430 55.12 32.89 -28.82
N VAL A 431 54.27 33.89 -29.08
CA VAL A 431 54.67 35.28 -29.32
C VAL A 431 54.59 36.05 -28.01
N THR A 432 55.74 36.48 -27.48
CA THR A 432 55.81 37.32 -26.28
C THR A 432 56.10 38.78 -26.66
N ILE A 433 55.29 39.70 -26.16
CA ILE A 433 55.40 41.16 -26.34
C ILE A 433 55.69 41.79 -24.97
N VAL A 434 56.84 42.46 -24.86
CA VAL A 434 57.25 43.15 -23.63
C VAL A 434 57.42 44.64 -23.90
N ALA A 435 56.65 45.44 -23.16
CA ALA A 435 56.67 46.90 -23.15
C ALA A 435 57.37 47.42 -21.87
N PRO A 436 58.68 47.73 -21.90
CA PRO A 436 59.43 48.14 -20.72
C PRO A 436 59.04 49.52 -20.16
N SER A 437 59.52 49.83 -18.95
CA SER A 437 59.33 51.16 -18.36
C SER A 437 60.06 52.24 -19.16
N GLY A 438 59.49 53.45 -19.22
CA GLY A 438 60.09 54.58 -19.91
C GLY A 438 59.97 54.54 -21.43
N MET A 439 59.08 53.70 -21.99
CA MET A 439 58.76 53.73 -23.41
C MET A 439 58.04 55.02 -23.83
N ALA A 440 57.38 55.73 -22.91
CA ALA A 440 56.84 57.06 -23.12
C ALA A 440 56.89 57.89 -21.83
N TYR A 441 56.58 59.19 -21.91
CA TYR A 441 56.60 60.12 -20.78
C TYR A 441 55.27 60.85 -20.63
N ASN A 442 54.83 61.10 -19.39
CA ASN A 442 53.65 61.92 -19.11
C ASN A 442 53.73 63.26 -19.86
N ALA A 443 52.68 63.61 -20.61
CA ALA A 443 52.68 64.82 -21.44
C ALA A 443 52.77 66.13 -20.62
N VAL A 444 52.49 66.10 -19.30
CA VAL A 444 52.52 67.25 -18.39
C VAL A 444 53.73 67.18 -17.45
N THR A 445 53.92 66.06 -16.76
CA THR A 445 54.93 65.94 -15.69
C THR A 445 56.27 65.38 -16.18
N PHE A 446 56.35 64.92 -17.43
CA PHE A 446 57.53 64.25 -18.00
C PHE A 446 58.06 63.08 -17.14
N THR A 447 57.19 62.49 -16.33
CA THR A 447 57.51 61.27 -15.59
C THR A 447 57.49 60.09 -16.57
N PRO A 448 58.49 59.19 -16.53
CA PRO A 448 58.52 58.02 -17.41
C PRO A 448 57.35 57.08 -17.08
N SER A 449 56.80 56.44 -18.10
CA SER A 449 55.75 55.44 -17.91
C SER A 449 56.28 54.24 -17.11
N SER A 450 55.42 53.61 -16.32
CA SER A 450 55.72 52.27 -15.80
C SER A 450 55.84 51.27 -16.96
N ALA A 451 56.46 50.12 -16.71
CA ALA A 451 56.39 48.99 -17.64
C ALA A 451 54.94 48.50 -17.73
N ALA A 452 54.56 47.94 -18.89
CA ALA A 452 53.37 47.11 -18.97
C ALA A 452 53.70 45.69 -18.51
N ALA A 453 52.68 44.95 -18.09
CA ALA A 453 52.81 43.51 -17.97
C ALA A 453 53.16 42.91 -19.35
N PRO A 454 54.11 41.97 -19.44
CA PRO A 454 54.39 41.27 -20.69
C PRO A 454 53.15 40.45 -21.11
N VAL A 455 52.84 40.45 -22.39
CA VAL A 455 51.76 39.64 -22.96
C VAL A 455 52.40 38.50 -23.74
N THR A 456 52.06 37.27 -23.41
CA THR A 456 52.45 36.08 -24.19
C THR A 456 51.20 35.51 -24.83
N ILE A 457 51.26 35.28 -26.14
CA ILE A 457 50.19 34.71 -26.95
C ILE A 457 50.70 33.36 -27.39
N SER A 458 50.06 32.29 -26.92
CA SER A 458 50.50 30.93 -27.21
C SER A 458 50.00 30.43 -28.56
N GLU A 459 50.72 29.50 -29.16
CA GLU A 459 50.16 28.72 -30.28
C GLU A 459 48.93 27.95 -29.79
N ASP A 460 47.83 28.05 -30.55
CA ASP A 460 46.66 27.23 -30.26
C ASP A 460 46.92 25.79 -30.68
N ALA A 461 47.24 24.96 -29.71
CA ALA A 461 47.44 23.53 -29.88
C ALA A 461 46.32 22.72 -29.20
N VAL A 462 45.21 23.37 -28.86
CA VAL A 462 44.09 22.74 -28.18
C VAL A 462 43.08 22.28 -29.24
N PRO A 463 42.88 20.97 -29.42
CA PRO A 463 41.76 20.45 -30.19
C PRO A 463 40.41 21.05 -29.74
N PRO A 464 39.52 21.45 -30.66
CA PRO A 464 38.20 21.91 -30.27
C PRO A 464 37.41 20.77 -29.63
N THR A 465 36.92 20.97 -28.41
CA THR A 465 36.06 19.98 -27.74
C THR A 465 34.60 20.23 -28.10
N VAL A 466 33.85 19.17 -28.39
CA VAL A 466 32.42 19.22 -28.67
C VAL A 466 31.62 18.59 -27.54
N VAL A 467 30.60 19.31 -27.07
CA VAL A 467 29.61 18.78 -26.14
C VAL A 467 28.29 18.65 -26.86
N LEU A 468 27.77 17.42 -26.89
CA LEU A 468 26.41 17.16 -27.32
C LEU A 468 25.45 17.32 -26.14
N ALA A 469 24.36 18.04 -26.37
CA ALA A 469 23.32 18.25 -25.39
C ALA A 469 21.94 18.10 -26.02
N SER A 470 21.02 17.53 -25.26
CA SER A 470 19.59 17.57 -25.53
C SER A 470 18.86 17.97 -24.26
N THR A 471 17.72 18.65 -24.41
CA THR A 471 16.77 18.85 -23.31
C THR A 471 15.89 17.62 -23.08
N LEU A 472 15.96 16.63 -23.97
CA LEU A 472 15.24 15.38 -23.88
C LEU A 472 16.10 14.36 -23.14
N THR A 473 15.56 13.81 -22.05
CA THR A 473 16.07 12.60 -21.39
C THR A 473 15.29 11.37 -21.81
N GLU A 474 14.04 11.59 -22.24
CA GLU A 474 13.13 10.62 -22.80
C GLU A 474 12.39 11.26 -24.00
N TYR A 475 12.14 10.49 -25.06
CA TYR A 475 11.42 10.96 -26.24
C TYR A 475 10.21 10.08 -26.56
N VAL A 476 9.04 10.73 -26.70
CA VAL A 476 7.76 10.09 -27.01
C VAL A 476 7.31 10.58 -28.40
N GLY A 477 7.64 9.83 -29.45
CA GLY A 477 7.22 10.14 -30.82
C GLY A 477 8.04 9.44 -31.91
N THR A 478 7.54 9.48 -33.15
CA THR A 478 8.23 8.94 -34.34
C THR A 478 8.74 10.04 -35.28
N SER A 479 8.65 11.30 -34.85
CA SER A 479 9.14 12.46 -35.62
C SER A 479 10.60 12.77 -35.29
N ALA A 480 11.27 13.53 -36.16
CA ALA A 480 12.63 13.95 -35.87
C ALA A 480 12.68 14.88 -34.63
N PHE A 481 13.66 14.66 -33.75
CA PHE A 481 14.05 15.59 -32.69
C PHE A 481 15.46 16.12 -32.93
N THR A 482 15.89 17.09 -32.14
CA THR A 482 17.19 17.75 -32.33
C THR A 482 18.11 17.55 -31.14
N ILE A 483 19.40 17.33 -31.42
CA ILE A 483 20.50 17.40 -30.46
C ILE A 483 21.36 18.62 -30.85
N THR A 484 21.77 19.40 -29.86
CA THR A 484 22.67 20.53 -30.07
C THR A 484 24.11 20.05 -29.84
N ALA A 485 24.98 20.31 -30.82
CA ALA A 485 26.42 20.17 -30.67
C ALA A 485 27.00 21.57 -30.46
N THR A 486 27.70 21.76 -29.34
CA THR A 486 28.38 23.01 -29.02
C THR A 486 29.86 22.75 -28.95
N PHE A 487 30.62 23.35 -29.86
CA PHE A 487 32.06 23.37 -29.81
C PHE A 487 32.52 24.47 -28.85
N ALA A 488 33.67 24.26 -28.21
CA ALA A 488 34.28 25.25 -27.32
C ALA A 488 34.76 26.51 -28.06
N GLU A 489 34.84 26.44 -29.39
CA GLU A 489 35.28 27.49 -30.30
C GLU A 489 34.66 27.31 -31.70
N ASP A 490 34.90 28.29 -32.58
CA ASP A 490 34.45 28.24 -33.97
C ASP A 490 35.18 27.12 -34.73
N VAL A 491 34.44 26.20 -35.33
CA VAL A 491 34.98 25.10 -36.14
C VAL A 491 34.45 25.13 -37.57
N THR A 492 35.12 24.40 -38.44
CA THR A 492 34.71 24.11 -39.81
C THR A 492 34.69 22.59 -40.04
N GLY A 493 33.97 22.13 -41.08
CA GLY A 493 33.95 20.72 -41.47
C GLY A 493 32.89 19.83 -40.81
N PHE A 494 32.17 20.30 -39.78
CA PHE A 494 31.06 19.56 -39.14
C PHE A 494 29.74 19.71 -39.93
N ASP A 495 29.64 19.10 -41.11
CA ASP A 495 28.49 19.22 -42.02
C ASP A 495 28.07 17.93 -42.74
N ASP A 496 28.76 16.81 -42.52
CA ASP A 496 28.47 15.48 -43.08
C ASP A 496 27.91 14.50 -42.03
N PRO A 497 26.58 14.26 -42.03
CA PRO A 497 25.93 13.30 -41.12
C PRO A 497 26.52 11.89 -41.09
N ALA A 498 27.19 11.44 -42.15
CA ALA A 498 27.69 10.07 -42.26
C ALA A 498 29.08 9.86 -41.65
N SER A 499 29.88 10.93 -41.53
CA SER A 499 31.25 10.87 -41.02
C SER A 499 31.43 11.65 -39.71
N ASP A 500 30.67 12.73 -39.52
CA ASP A 500 30.84 13.64 -38.38
C ASP A 500 29.99 13.25 -37.16
N VAL A 501 29.01 12.36 -37.33
CA VAL A 501 28.15 11.89 -36.25
C VAL A 501 27.96 10.39 -36.33
N THR A 502 28.16 9.74 -35.18
CA THR A 502 27.82 8.34 -34.95
C THR A 502 26.48 8.26 -34.23
N ILE A 503 25.59 7.41 -34.73
CA ILE A 503 24.27 7.18 -34.14
C ILE A 503 23.97 5.68 -34.08
N SER A 504 23.25 5.27 -33.05
CA SER A 504 22.58 3.97 -32.99
C SER A 504 21.08 4.15 -32.75
N ASN A 505 20.28 3.20 -33.26
CA ASN A 505 18.82 3.17 -33.12
C ASN A 505 18.08 4.41 -33.67
N GLY A 506 18.68 5.08 -34.64
CA GLY A 506 18.13 6.25 -35.32
C GLY A 506 18.98 6.64 -36.53
N THR A 507 18.43 7.54 -37.32
CA THR A 507 19.05 8.08 -38.53
C THR A 507 19.27 9.59 -38.40
N ILE A 508 20.47 10.08 -38.70
CA ILE A 508 20.72 11.53 -38.79
C ILE A 508 20.17 12.05 -40.13
N THR A 509 19.22 12.98 -40.06
CA THR A 509 18.54 13.53 -41.25
C THR A 509 19.13 14.86 -41.72
N GLY A 510 19.96 15.51 -40.89
CA GLY A 510 20.74 16.68 -41.29
C GLY A 510 21.52 17.30 -40.12
N ILE A 511 22.60 18.00 -40.48
CA ILE A 511 23.37 18.87 -39.58
C ILE A 511 23.24 20.31 -40.12
N THR A 512 22.87 21.25 -39.27
CA THR A 512 22.67 22.67 -39.65
C THR A 512 23.16 23.60 -38.54
N GLY A 513 23.65 24.80 -38.88
CA GLY A 513 24.18 25.75 -37.89
C GLY A 513 25.59 26.24 -38.25
N GLY A 514 26.41 26.47 -37.22
CA GLY A 514 27.80 26.92 -37.29
C GLY A 514 27.99 28.42 -37.01
N PRO A 515 29.24 28.85 -36.71
CA PRO A 515 30.48 28.05 -36.70
C PRO A 515 30.79 27.29 -35.39
N ASP A 516 30.20 27.65 -34.25
CA ASP A 516 30.46 27.03 -32.94
C ASP A 516 29.28 26.16 -32.42
N VAL A 517 28.05 26.45 -32.86
CA VAL A 517 26.84 25.70 -32.46
C VAL A 517 26.12 25.09 -33.67
N TYR A 518 25.99 23.77 -33.65
CA TYR A 518 25.29 22.99 -34.66
C TYR A 518 24.07 22.27 -34.07
N THR A 519 23.09 22.04 -34.94
CA THR A 519 21.88 21.28 -34.64
C THR A 519 21.87 20.03 -35.50
N ILE A 520 21.85 18.87 -34.83
CA ILE A 520 21.78 17.54 -35.40
C ILE A 520 20.30 17.10 -35.35
N ALA A 521 19.69 16.85 -36.51
CA ALA A 521 18.33 16.32 -36.60
C ALA A 521 18.36 14.78 -36.63
N VAL A 522 17.65 14.17 -35.68
CA VAL A 522 17.65 12.73 -35.44
C VAL A 522 16.24 12.18 -35.60
N GLU A 523 16.05 11.20 -36.49
CA GLU A 523 14.80 10.44 -36.62
C GLU A 523 15.01 9.04 -35.99
N PRO A 524 14.23 8.65 -34.97
CA PRO A 524 14.40 7.35 -34.30
C PRO A 524 13.92 6.18 -35.18
N ASP A 525 14.64 5.05 -35.14
CA ASP A 525 14.37 3.88 -35.99
C ASP A 525 13.44 2.83 -35.35
N GLY A 526 13.04 3.00 -34.07
CA GLY A 526 12.25 2.01 -33.33
C GLY A 526 12.13 2.31 -31.82
N THR A 527 12.08 1.28 -30.98
CA THR A 527 12.12 1.37 -29.51
C THR A 527 13.54 1.14 -28.98
N GLY A 528 13.84 1.55 -27.74
CA GLY A 528 15.17 1.41 -27.12
C GLY A 528 15.87 2.75 -26.93
N THR A 529 17.20 2.78 -26.89
CA THR A 529 17.97 4.02 -26.65
C THR A 529 18.57 4.53 -27.95
N VAL A 530 18.36 5.81 -28.26
CA VAL A 530 19.12 6.51 -29.29
C VAL A 530 20.39 7.05 -28.64
N SER A 531 21.54 6.55 -29.07
CA SER A 531 22.86 7.02 -28.62
C SER A 531 23.53 7.78 -29.75
N VAL A 532 23.85 9.06 -29.51
CA VAL A 532 24.52 9.94 -30.49
C VAL A 532 25.84 10.44 -29.92
N SER A 533 26.90 10.38 -30.71
CA SER A 533 28.21 10.97 -30.43
C SER A 533 28.87 11.49 -31.71
N ALA A 534 29.66 12.55 -31.62
CA ALA A 534 30.60 12.92 -32.67
C ALA A 534 31.94 12.19 -32.44
N PRO A 535 32.50 11.51 -33.44
CA PRO A 535 33.83 10.90 -33.34
C PRO A 535 34.92 11.98 -33.26
N ALA A 536 36.14 11.56 -32.92
CA ALA A 536 37.30 12.45 -33.08
C ALA A 536 37.51 12.80 -34.55
N ASP A 537 38.12 13.97 -34.79
CA ASP A 537 38.41 14.53 -36.11
C ASP A 537 37.19 14.92 -36.96
N ALA A 538 36.01 15.04 -36.34
CA ALA A 538 34.74 15.41 -37.01
C ALA A 538 34.64 16.90 -37.39
N ALA A 539 35.48 17.76 -36.80
CA ALA A 539 35.57 19.18 -37.14
C ALA A 539 37.01 19.67 -36.98
N GLU A 540 37.34 20.81 -37.58
CA GLU A 540 38.66 21.44 -37.50
C GLU A 540 38.48 22.91 -37.09
N ASP A 541 39.23 23.38 -36.10
CA ASP A 541 39.25 24.81 -35.74
C ASP A 541 39.95 25.67 -36.81
N LEU A 542 40.09 26.97 -36.55
CA LEU A 542 40.77 27.86 -37.49
C LEU A 542 42.30 27.70 -37.51
N ALA A 543 42.89 27.20 -36.42
CA ALA A 543 44.32 26.92 -36.27
C ALA A 543 44.75 25.58 -36.90
N GLY A 544 43.80 24.75 -37.29
CA GLY A 544 43.96 23.45 -37.93
C GLY A 544 43.98 22.26 -36.96
N ASN A 545 43.56 22.44 -35.70
CA ASN A 545 43.43 21.33 -34.76
C ASN A 545 42.12 20.57 -35.00
N LEU A 546 42.21 19.24 -35.07
CA LEU A 546 41.07 18.35 -35.28
C LEU A 546 40.34 18.10 -33.96
N SER A 547 39.00 18.08 -33.98
CA SER A 547 38.17 18.00 -32.78
C SER A 547 38.34 16.71 -31.99
N GLU A 548 38.25 16.78 -30.67
CA GLU A 548 38.13 15.56 -29.87
C GLU A 548 36.75 14.91 -30.04
N ALA A 549 36.63 13.62 -29.70
CA ALA A 549 35.33 12.96 -29.68
C ALA A 549 34.42 13.59 -28.62
N SER A 550 33.12 13.69 -28.91
CA SER A 550 32.15 14.24 -27.96
C SER A 550 31.81 13.26 -26.83
N ASN A 551 31.06 13.74 -25.84
CA ASN A 551 30.24 12.85 -25.01
C ASN A 551 29.18 12.13 -25.85
N THR A 552 28.67 11.01 -25.33
CA THR A 552 27.46 10.37 -25.85
C THR A 552 26.23 11.03 -25.22
N VAL A 553 25.23 11.33 -26.04
CA VAL A 553 23.87 11.66 -25.60
C VAL A 553 23.00 10.42 -25.81
N ASP A 554 22.55 9.86 -24.70
CA ASP A 554 21.58 8.77 -24.68
C ASP A 554 20.19 9.34 -24.43
N ILE A 555 19.28 9.14 -25.36
CA ILE A 555 17.87 9.48 -25.21
C ILE A 555 17.10 8.17 -25.19
N ALA A 556 16.46 7.88 -24.06
CA ALA A 556 15.53 6.77 -23.97
C ALA A 556 14.34 7.08 -24.89
N LEU A 557 14.08 6.22 -25.87
CA LEU A 557 12.80 6.25 -26.56
C LEU A 557 11.82 5.57 -25.61
N ALA A 558 10.80 6.31 -25.20
CA ALA A 558 9.74 5.74 -24.39
C ALA A 558 9.13 4.59 -25.17
N ASP A 559 9.13 3.40 -24.58
CA ASP A 559 8.14 2.44 -25.02
C ASP A 559 6.79 3.03 -24.67
N THR A 560 5.95 3.27 -25.67
CA THR A 560 4.59 3.78 -25.46
C THR A 560 3.54 2.75 -25.88
N ILE A 561 3.98 1.54 -26.21
CA ILE A 561 3.08 0.46 -26.58
C ILE A 561 2.67 -0.16 -25.25
N PRO A 562 1.41 -0.01 -24.82
CA PRO A 562 0.99 -0.60 -23.57
C PRO A 562 0.74 -2.10 -23.80
N PRO A 563 1.06 -2.97 -22.82
CA PRO A 563 0.79 -4.39 -22.91
C PRO A 563 -0.66 -4.69 -23.23
N VAL A 564 -0.90 -5.67 -24.10
CA VAL A 564 -2.25 -6.08 -24.52
C VAL A 564 -2.59 -7.46 -23.95
N PRO A 565 -3.47 -7.53 -22.93
CA PRO A 565 -3.93 -8.80 -22.39
C PRO A 565 -4.89 -9.50 -23.35
N THR A 566 -4.61 -10.76 -23.64
CA THR A 566 -5.52 -11.67 -24.35
C THR A 566 -6.00 -12.76 -23.40
N LEU A 567 -7.32 -12.99 -23.42
CA LEU A 567 -7.96 -14.03 -22.61
C LEU A 567 -8.15 -15.29 -23.44
N SER A 568 -7.68 -16.42 -22.94
CA SER A 568 -7.78 -17.72 -23.62
C SER A 568 -8.08 -18.86 -22.64
N ASN A 569 -8.37 -20.04 -23.19
CA ASN A 569 -8.74 -21.25 -22.45
C ASN A 569 -9.99 -21.15 -21.56
N ALA A 570 -10.80 -20.10 -21.71
CA ALA A 570 -12.12 -20.04 -21.12
C ALA A 570 -13.00 -21.16 -21.72
N PRO A 571 -13.73 -21.94 -20.90
CA PRO A 571 -14.78 -22.79 -21.42
C PRO A 571 -15.89 -21.93 -22.05
N SER A 572 -16.48 -22.38 -23.17
CA SER A 572 -17.62 -21.69 -23.77
C SER A 572 -18.90 -21.81 -22.93
N GLU A 573 -19.00 -22.89 -22.15
CA GLU A 573 -20.09 -23.16 -21.22
C GLU A 573 -19.53 -23.84 -19.97
N TYR A 574 -20.05 -23.48 -18.79
CA TYR A 574 -19.60 -24.06 -17.53
C TYR A 574 -20.79 -24.30 -16.59
N ILE A 575 -21.03 -25.56 -16.21
CA ILE A 575 -22.27 -25.99 -15.52
C ILE A 575 -22.04 -26.41 -14.06
N ASP A 576 -20.80 -26.30 -13.58
CA ASP A 576 -20.42 -26.70 -12.22
C ASP A 576 -20.17 -25.46 -11.34
N THR A 577 -20.14 -25.67 -10.03
CA THR A 577 -19.72 -24.70 -9.00
C THR A 577 -18.26 -24.85 -8.62
N THR A 578 -17.56 -25.85 -9.16
CA THR A 578 -16.11 -26.03 -8.99
C THR A 578 -15.30 -25.00 -9.78
N LEU A 579 -14.05 -24.77 -9.39
CA LEU A 579 -13.19 -23.81 -10.09
C LEU A 579 -12.80 -24.28 -11.49
N PHE A 580 -12.64 -23.34 -12.42
CA PHE A 580 -11.98 -23.55 -13.70
C PHE A 580 -10.82 -22.56 -13.88
N THR A 581 -9.95 -22.84 -14.85
CA THR A 581 -8.79 -21.99 -15.17
C THR A 581 -9.05 -21.16 -16.42
N LEU A 582 -8.69 -19.89 -16.36
CA LEU A 582 -8.60 -18.96 -17.48
C LEU A 582 -7.12 -18.58 -17.68
N GLN A 583 -6.66 -18.47 -18.92
CA GLN A 583 -5.32 -18.00 -19.22
C GLN A 583 -5.37 -16.52 -19.65
N VAL A 584 -4.51 -15.71 -19.05
CA VAL A 584 -4.25 -14.32 -19.45
C VAL A 584 -2.85 -14.27 -20.02
N GLU A 585 -2.74 -13.94 -21.30
CA GLU A 585 -1.46 -13.80 -22.00
C GLU A 585 -1.31 -12.35 -22.46
N PHE A 586 -0.32 -11.67 -21.89
CA PHE A 586 0.15 -10.38 -22.39
C PHE A 586 1.08 -10.63 -23.59
N ASP A 587 1.09 -9.73 -24.55
CA ASP A 587 1.99 -9.79 -25.71
C ASP A 587 3.45 -9.46 -25.37
N GLU A 588 3.73 -9.13 -24.11
CA GLU A 588 5.05 -8.94 -23.52
C GLU A 588 5.08 -9.30 -22.02
N ASP A 589 6.27 -9.26 -21.41
CA ASP A 589 6.46 -9.52 -19.98
C ASP A 589 5.93 -8.35 -19.14
N VAL A 590 5.06 -8.63 -18.16
CA VAL A 590 4.49 -7.63 -17.26
C VAL A 590 4.75 -7.93 -15.77
N THR A 591 4.50 -6.94 -14.94
CA THR A 591 4.56 -6.96 -13.48
C THR A 591 3.26 -6.40 -12.88
N GLY A 592 2.96 -6.71 -11.62
CA GLY A 592 1.80 -6.16 -10.92
C GLY A 592 0.47 -6.89 -11.13
N PHE A 593 0.41 -7.91 -11.99
CA PHE A 593 -0.77 -8.77 -12.18
C PHE A 593 -0.86 -9.88 -11.11
N ASP A 594 -1.13 -9.52 -9.86
CA ASP A 594 -1.25 -10.42 -8.71
C ASP A 594 -2.37 -10.07 -7.71
N ASP A 595 -3.13 -8.99 -7.94
CA ASP A 595 -4.27 -8.56 -7.13
C ASP A 595 -5.57 -9.25 -7.58
N LEU A 596 -6.03 -10.20 -6.77
CA LEU A 596 -7.26 -10.96 -6.97
C LEU A 596 -8.53 -10.10 -7.07
N THR A 597 -8.49 -8.81 -6.69
CA THR A 597 -9.64 -7.91 -6.63
C THR A 597 -9.68 -6.90 -7.75
N ASN A 598 -8.52 -6.34 -8.12
CA ASN A 598 -8.45 -5.19 -9.02
C ASN A 598 -7.93 -5.55 -10.43
N ASP A 599 -7.20 -6.66 -10.59
CA ASP A 599 -6.57 -6.98 -11.87
C ASP A 599 -7.52 -7.70 -12.83
N LEU A 600 -8.67 -8.17 -12.35
CA LEU A 600 -9.75 -8.72 -13.16
C LEU A 600 -11.09 -8.12 -12.76
N THR A 601 -11.89 -7.75 -13.76
CA THR A 601 -13.31 -7.49 -13.57
C THR A 601 -14.07 -8.77 -13.88
N ILE A 602 -14.70 -9.35 -12.86
CA ILE A 602 -15.50 -10.57 -12.98
C ILE A 602 -16.93 -10.35 -12.48
N THR A 603 -17.90 -10.89 -13.23
CA THR A 603 -19.29 -11.01 -12.79
C THR A 603 -19.63 -12.48 -12.51
N ASN A 604 -20.52 -12.74 -11.54
CA ASN A 604 -20.99 -14.09 -11.15
C ASN A 604 -19.88 -15.13 -10.89
N GLY A 605 -18.68 -14.66 -10.52
CA GLY A 605 -17.53 -15.50 -10.18
C GLY A 605 -16.60 -14.77 -9.22
N THR A 606 -15.70 -15.53 -8.62
CA THR A 606 -14.64 -15.01 -7.74
C THR A 606 -13.29 -15.54 -8.19
N VAL A 607 -12.29 -14.66 -8.27
CA VAL A 607 -10.92 -15.06 -8.54
C VAL A 607 -10.33 -15.61 -7.24
N THR A 608 -9.83 -16.84 -7.30
CA THR A 608 -9.31 -17.57 -6.13
C THR A 608 -7.81 -17.69 -6.12
N SER A 609 -7.17 -17.66 -7.30
CA SER A 609 -5.73 -17.54 -7.44
C SER A 609 -5.35 -16.91 -8.77
N ILE A 610 -4.23 -16.19 -8.78
CA ILE A 610 -3.49 -15.77 -9.98
C ILE A 610 -2.09 -16.35 -9.81
N THR A 611 -1.64 -17.15 -10.78
CA THR A 611 -0.32 -17.81 -10.75
C THR A 611 0.35 -17.74 -12.12
N GLY A 612 1.68 -17.83 -12.19
CA GLY A 612 2.42 -17.75 -13.45
C GLY A 612 3.32 -16.51 -13.51
N GLY A 613 3.41 -15.90 -14.70
CA GLY A 613 4.25 -14.74 -15.03
C GLY A 613 5.58 -15.09 -15.72
N PRO A 614 6.27 -14.10 -16.30
CA PRO A 614 5.87 -12.68 -16.40
C PRO A 614 4.91 -12.31 -17.56
N ALA A 615 4.81 -13.09 -18.65
CA ALA A 615 3.86 -12.81 -19.75
C ALA A 615 2.54 -13.59 -19.68
N ILE A 616 2.56 -14.79 -19.08
CA ILE A 616 1.43 -15.72 -19.08
C ILE A 616 1.00 -16.04 -17.65
N TYR A 617 -0.26 -15.75 -17.34
CA TYR A 617 -0.89 -16.00 -16.06
C TYR A 617 -2.04 -17.00 -16.19
N THR A 618 -2.19 -17.84 -15.16
CA THR A 618 -3.32 -18.73 -14.96
C THR A 618 -4.16 -18.20 -13.81
N VAL A 619 -5.43 -17.94 -14.10
CA VAL A 619 -6.42 -17.42 -13.16
C VAL A 619 -7.40 -18.54 -12.82
N GLU A 620 -7.55 -18.87 -11.54
CA GLU A 620 -8.56 -19.82 -11.07
C GLU A 620 -9.83 -19.09 -10.66
N ILE A 621 -10.93 -19.38 -11.34
CA ILE A 621 -12.23 -18.74 -11.15
C ILE A 621 -13.19 -19.75 -10.54
N THR A 622 -13.79 -19.40 -9.39
CA THR A 622 -14.89 -20.14 -8.79
C THR A 622 -16.21 -19.42 -9.07
N PRO A 623 -17.16 -20.04 -9.80
CA PRO A 623 -18.50 -19.47 -10.03
C PRO A 623 -19.22 -19.14 -8.71
N ALA A 624 -19.86 -17.97 -8.63
CA ALA A 624 -20.51 -17.48 -7.40
C ALA A 624 -22.01 -17.83 -7.31
N GLY A 625 -22.64 -18.18 -8.43
CA GLY A 625 -24.07 -18.47 -8.54
C GLY A 625 -24.47 -18.64 -10.01
N ASP A 626 -25.75 -18.80 -10.32
CA ASP A 626 -26.25 -18.93 -11.70
C ASP A 626 -26.12 -17.63 -12.50
N GLY A 627 -26.18 -17.77 -13.83
CA GLY A 627 -26.00 -16.67 -14.78
C GLY A 627 -24.59 -16.54 -15.34
N ASP A 628 -24.48 -15.91 -16.50
CA ASP A 628 -23.22 -15.78 -17.25
C ASP A 628 -22.09 -15.21 -16.40
N ILE A 629 -20.91 -15.80 -16.54
CA ILE A 629 -19.67 -15.30 -15.94
C ILE A 629 -18.98 -14.46 -17.01
N THR A 630 -18.87 -13.16 -16.79
CA THR A 630 -18.05 -12.29 -17.65
C THR A 630 -16.72 -12.01 -16.99
N VAL A 631 -15.64 -12.06 -17.77
CA VAL A 631 -14.28 -11.81 -17.31
C VAL A 631 -13.60 -10.85 -18.27
N SER A 632 -12.97 -9.81 -17.73
CA SER A 632 -12.09 -8.91 -18.47
C SER A 632 -10.93 -8.47 -17.59
N VAL A 633 -9.82 -8.10 -18.22
CA VAL A 633 -8.71 -7.39 -17.57
C VAL A 633 -8.97 -5.88 -17.77
N PRO A 634 -9.10 -5.08 -16.70
CA PRO A 634 -9.24 -3.63 -16.83
C PRO A 634 -7.93 -2.99 -17.31
N ALA A 635 -8.00 -1.75 -17.77
CA ALA A 635 -6.78 -0.99 -18.07
C ALA A 635 -5.96 -0.77 -16.79
N ALA A 636 -4.63 -0.69 -16.91
CA ALA A 636 -3.70 -0.54 -15.80
C ALA A 636 -3.69 -1.70 -14.78
N ALA A 637 -4.13 -2.90 -15.18
CA ALA A 637 -4.05 -4.10 -14.34
C ALA A 637 -2.63 -4.69 -14.25
N ALA A 638 -1.75 -4.35 -15.18
CA ALA A 638 -0.36 -4.76 -15.17
C ALA A 638 0.52 -3.67 -15.82
N GLN A 639 1.82 -3.71 -15.56
CA GLN A 639 2.81 -2.79 -16.15
C GLN A 639 3.97 -3.56 -16.76
N ASP A 640 4.43 -3.16 -17.94
CA ASP A 640 5.68 -3.66 -18.52
C ASP A 640 6.91 -3.11 -17.76
N ALA A 641 8.11 -3.41 -18.28
CA ALA A 641 9.35 -2.88 -17.74
C ALA A 641 9.51 -1.35 -17.93
N ALA A 642 8.79 -0.75 -18.87
CA ALA A 642 8.76 0.69 -19.14
C ALA A 642 7.68 1.43 -18.34
N LEU A 643 6.95 0.73 -17.47
CA LEU A 643 5.85 1.24 -16.65
C LEU A 643 4.61 1.69 -17.46
N ASN A 644 4.43 1.18 -18.68
CA ASN A 644 3.18 1.39 -19.40
C ASN A 644 2.07 0.54 -18.80
N ASP A 645 0.97 1.19 -18.43
CA ASP A 645 -0.25 0.54 -17.97
C ASP A 645 -0.87 -0.30 -19.09
N SER A 646 -1.15 -1.58 -18.84
CA SER A 646 -1.77 -2.47 -19.80
C SER A 646 -3.09 -1.90 -20.35
N THR A 647 -3.39 -2.19 -21.61
CA THR A 647 -4.72 -1.93 -22.16
C THR A 647 -5.77 -2.86 -21.55
N ALA A 648 -7.04 -2.52 -21.68
CA ALA A 648 -8.12 -3.42 -21.27
C ALA A 648 -8.28 -4.58 -22.27
N SER A 649 -8.54 -5.80 -21.78
CA SER A 649 -8.83 -6.93 -22.66
C SER A 649 -10.23 -6.82 -23.26
N THR A 650 -10.50 -7.60 -24.32
CA THR A 650 -11.89 -7.91 -24.66
C THR A 650 -12.51 -8.76 -23.55
N GLU A 651 -13.78 -8.52 -23.26
CA GLU A 651 -14.55 -9.36 -22.33
C GLU A 651 -14.75 -10.77 -22.91
N VAL A 652 -14.55 -11.78 -22.08
CA VAL A 652 -14.96 -13.16 -22.37
C VAL A 652 -16.19 -13.47 -21.54
N THR A 653 -17.24 -13.91 -22.22
CA THR A 653 -18.46 -14.44 -21.59
C THR A 653 -18.38 -15.97 -21.59
N ILE A 654 -18.38 -16.56 -20.39
CA ILE A 654 -18.63 -17.98 -20.19
C ILE A 654 -20.11 -18.12 -19.86
N THR A 655 -20.87 -18.76 -20.76
CA THR A 655 -22.27 -19.05 -20.48
C THR A 655 -22.36 -20.04 -19.33
N LYS A 656 -22.99 -19.65 -18.23
CA LYS A 656 -23.22 -20.56 -17.12
C LYS A 656 -24.63 -21.11 -17.23
N ALA A 657 -24.78 -22.43 -17.15
CA ALA A 657 -26.11 -23.00 -17.03
C ALA A 657 -26.73 -22.55 -15.70
N ASP A 658 -27.98 -22.14 -15.75
CA ASP A 658 -28.82 -22.13 -14.55
C ASP A 658 -28.85 -23.56 -14.00
N THR A 659 -28.57 -23.73 -12.73
CA THR A 659 -28.57 -25.03 -12.05
C THR A 659 -29.69 -25.16 -11.03
N ILE A 660 -30.48 -24.09 -10.83
CA ILE A 660 -31.58 -24.10 -9.87
C ILE A 660 -32.81 -24.67 -10.56
N ALA A 661 -33.19 -25.88 -10.13
CA ALA A 661 -34.46 -26.47 -10.53
C ALA A 661 -35.65 -25.63 -10.02
N PRO A 662 -36.67 -25.36 -10.85
CA PRO A 662 -37.90 -24.71 -10.42
C PRO A 662 -38.55 -25.48 -9.26
N SER A 663 -38.92 -24.77 -8.20
CA SER A 663 -39.81 -25.29 -7.15
C SER A 663 -41.26 -25.06 -7.54
N VAL A 664 -42.16 -25.94 -7.13
CA VAL A 664 -43.58 -25.86 -7.48
C VAL A 664 -44.46 -26.00 -6.25
N GLN A 665 -45.49 -25.16 -6.16
CA GLN A 665 -46.48 -25.18 -5.09
C GLN A 665 -47.89 -25.27 -5.67
N ILE A 666 -48.74 -26.06 -5.02
CA ILE A 666 -50.16 -26.16 -5.32
C ILE A 666 -50.94 -25.41 -4.23
N THR A 667 -51.80 -24.48 -4.63
CA THR A 667 -52.64 -23.64 -3.76
C THR A 667 -54.06 -23.54 -4.32
N GLY A 668 -54.95 -22.78 -3.66
CA GLY A 668 -56.30 -22.51 -4.16
C GLY A 668 -57.30 -23.68 -4.07
N ALA A 669 -56.86 -24.86 -3.63
CA ALA A 669 -57.76 -26.01 -3.43
C ALA A 669 -58.78 -25.74 -2.30
N PRO A 670 -60.06 -26.12 -2.47
CA PRO A 670 -61.04 -26.09 -1.38
C PRO A 670 -60.70 -27.15 -0.32
N ASP A 671 -61.30 -27.04 0.88
CA ASP A 671 -61.13 -28.05 1.94
C ASP A 671 -61.87 -29.36 1.59
N GLU A 672 -63.07 -29.23 0.99
CA GLU A 672 -63.94 -30.35 0.64
C GLU A 672 -64.60 -30.16 -0.73
N PHE A 673 -64.99 -31.27 -1.36
CA PHE A 673 -65.77 -31.29 -2.60
C PHE A 673 -67.04 -32.14 -2.45
N THR A 674 -68.07 -31.77 -3.23
CA THR A 674 -69.32 -32.53 -3.32
C THR A 674 -69.35 -33.37 -4.58
N HIS A 675 -69.45 -34.69 -4.42
CA HIS A 675 -69.56 -35.67 -5.50
C HIS A 675 -68.56 -35.44 -6.65
N THR A 676 -69.00 -35.19 -7.88
CA THR A 676 -68.14 -34.98 -9.06
C THR A 676 -68.04 -33.52 -9.45
N THR A 677 -68.44 -32.58 -8.58
CA THR A 677 -68.35 -31.15 -8.89
C THR A 677 -66.88 -30.76 -9.06
N PRO A 678 -66.46 -30.24 -10.22
CA PRO A 678 -65.09 -29.82 -10.45
C PRO A 678 -64.68 -28.65 -9.56
N PHE A 679 -63.40 -28.57 -9.23
CA PHE A 679 -62.77 -27.42 -8.57
C PHE A 679 -61.45 -27.09 -9.25
N THR A 680 -60.91 -25.90 -8.97
CA THR A 680 -59.62 -25.46 -9.52
C THR A 680 -58.54 -25.46 -8.44
N VAL A 681 -57.31 -25.71 -8.86
CA VAL A 681 -56.10 -25.47 -8.05
C VAL A 681 -55.15 -24.58 -8.82
N ASP A 682 -54.41 -23.75 -8.10
CA ASP A 682 -53.40 -22.87 -8.65
C ASP A 682 -52.02 -23.49 -8.44
N VAL A 683 -51.29 -23.68 -9.54
CA VAL A 683 -49.94 -24.21 -9.60
C VAL A 683 -48.98 -23.05 -9.85
N GLY A 684 -48.13 -22.75 -8.87
CA GLY A 684 -47.10 -21.72 -8.98
C GLY A 684 -45.72 -22.35 -9.01
N PHE A 685 -44.96 -22.08 -10.07
CA PHE A 685 -43.52 -22.35 -10.14
C PHE A 685 -42.74 -21.14 -9.61
N SER A 686 -41.53 -21.35 -9.07
CA SER A 686 -40.66 -20.26 -8.61
C SER A 686 -40.15 -19.35 -9.74
N GLU A 687 -40.29 -19.79 -10.98
CA GLU A 687 -39.87 -19.10 -12.20
C GLU A 687 -40.70 -19.57 -13.41
N ASP A 688 -40.43 -18.97 -14.57
CA ASP A 688 -41.10 -19.32 -15.82
C ASP A 688 -40.68 -20.72 -16.30
N VAL A 689 -41.65 -21.61 -16.52
CA VAL A 689 -41.41 -22.97 -17.01
C VAL A 689 -42.11 -23.24 -18.35
N THR A 690 -41.65 -24.29 -19.02
CA THR A 690 -42.21 -24.87 -20.24
C THR A 690 -42.47 -26.36 -20.01
N GLY A 691 -43.32 -26.97 -20.85
CA GLY A 691 -43.61 -28.41 -20.79
C GLY A 691 -44.72 -28.82 -19.81
N PHE A 692 -45.26 -27.92 -18.99
CA PHE A 692 -46.44 -28.18 -18.15
C PHE A 692 -47.75 -28.07 -18.94
N ASP A 693 -47.94 -28.94 -19.92
CA ASP A 693 -49.10 -28.97 -20.82
C ASP A 693 -49.72 -30.37 -21.03
N ASP A 694 -49.05 -31.43 -20.58
CA ASP A 694 -49.56 -32.80 -20.59
C ASP A 694 -50.00 -33.21 -19.19
N LEU A 695 -51.23 -32.84 -18.82
CA LEU A 695 -51.84 -33.15 -17.52
C LEU A 695 -51.79 -34.64 -17.11
N ALA A 696 -51.64 -35.58 -18.05
CA ALA A 696 -51.54 -37.00 -17.73
C ALA A 696 -50.13 -37.43 -17.30
N ALA A 697 -49.09 -36.72 -17.75
CA ALA A 697 -47.71 -36.94 -17.38
C ALA A 697 -47.27 -36.00 -16.24
N ASP A 698 -47.74 -34.76 -16.28
CA ASP A 698 -47.24 -33.66 -15.44
C ASP A 698 -47.96 -33.56 -14.09
N LEU A 699 -49.02 -34.36 -13.88
CA LEU A 699 -49.82 -34.32 -12.66
C LEU A 699 -50.29 -35.72 -12.26
N THR A 700 -50.10 -36.05 -10.99
CA THR A 700 -50.72 -37.23 -10.37
C THR A 700 -51.94 -36.79 -9.58
N VAL A 701 -53.13 -37.17 -10.05
CA VAL A 701 -54.40 -36.98 -9.33
C VAL A 701 -54.96 -38.34 -8.92
N VAL A 702 -55.04 -38.59 -7.62
CA VAL A 702 -55.71 -39.77 -7.05
C VAL A 702 -57.15 -39.41 -6.74
N ASN A 703 -58.09 -40.33 -7.06
CA ASN A 703 -59.54 -40.16 -6.89
C ASN A 703 -60.15 -38.97 -7.66
N GLY A 704 -59.48 -38.53 -8.72
CA GLY A 704 -59.96 -37.50 -9.64
C GLY A 704 -59.15 -37.51 -10.93
N THR A 705 -59.49 -36.61 -11.84
CA THR A 705 -58.77 -36.38 -13.10
C THR A 705 -58.61 -34.88 -13.31
N ALA A 706 -57.42 -34.43 -13.71
CA ALA A 706 -57.27 -33.08 -14.22
C ALA A 706 -57.82 -33.01 -15.65
N THR A 707 -58.69 -32.04 -15.90
CA THR A 707 -59.45 -31.93 -17.15
C THR A 707 -59.06 -30.75 -18.01
N ASN A 708 -58.43 -29.73 -17.42
CA ASN A 708 -58.01 -28.53 -18.13
C ASN A 708 -56.85 -27.84 -17.39
N VAL A 709 -55.92 -27.25 -18.15
CA VAL A 709 -54.83 -26.41 -17.64
C VAL A 709 -54.79 -25.12 -18.44
N THR A 710 -54.72 -23.99 -17.75
CA THR A 710 -54.64 -22.66 -18.37
C THR A 710 -53.64 -21.79 -17.63
N GLY A 711 -53.04 -20.80 -18.29
CA GLY A 711 -52.01 -19.93 -17.69
C GLY A 711 -50.66 -20.07 -18.38
N GLY A 712 -49.59 -19.89 -17.60
CA GLY A 712 -48.18 -19.91 -18.00
C GLY A 712 -47.53 -18.51 -18.03
N PRO A 713 -46.18 -18.44 -17.99
CA PRO A 713 -45.23 -19.56 -17.88
C PRO A 713 -44.92 -19.98 -16.44
N ALA A 714 -45.02 -19.10 -15.45
CA ALA A 714 -44.76 -19.44 -14.03
C ALA A 714 -46.01 -19.83 -13.21
N SER A 715 -47.22 -19.58 -13.71
CA SER A 715 -48.46 -19.79 -12.94
C SER A 715 -49.56 -20.37 -13.81
N TYR A 716 -50.10 -21.51 -13.37
CA TYR A 716 -51.13 -22.27 -14.05
C TYR A 716 -52.33 -22.48 -13.13
N THR A 717 -53.52 -22.54 -13.70
CA THR A 717 -54.72 -23.00 -13.02
C THR A 717 -55.14 -24.32 -13.64
N VAL A 718 -55.26 -25.35 -12.80
CA VAL A 718 -55.67 -26.70 -13.19
C VAL A 718 -57.08 -26.97 -12.67
N GLU A 719 -57.96 -27.39 -13.57
CA GLU A 719 -59.29 -27.88 -13.21
C GLU A 719 -59.21 -29.38 -12.88
N VAL A 720 -59.68 -29.75 -11.69
CA VAL A 720 -59.74 -31.12 -11.21
C VAL A 720 -61.19 -31.55 -11.08
N THR A 721 -61.55 -32.62 -11.79
CA THR A 721 -62.84 -33.28 -11.66
C THR A 721 -62.70 -34.50 -10.75
N PRO A 722 -63.28 -34.51 -9.55
CA PRO A 722 -63.26 -35.67 -8.66
C PRO A 722 -63.98 -36.87 -9.27
N ALA A 723 -63.51 -38.08 -8.98
CA ALA A 723 -64.18 -39.32 -9.36
C ALA A 723 -65.47 -39.59 -8.55
N GLY A 724 -65.76 -38.75 -7.54
CA GLY A 724 -66.92 -38.87 -6.67
C GLY A 724 -66.72 -39.77 -5.45
N THR A 725 -65.51 -40.26 -5.21
CA THR A 725 -65.19 -41.26 -4.17
C THR A 725 -63.88 -40.94 -3.46
N GLY A 726 -63.83 -41.02 -2.13
CA GLY A 726 -62.60 -40.82 -1.34
C GLY A 726 -62.00 -39.40 -1.43
N THR A 727 -60.93 -39.16 -0.69
CA THR A 727 -60.17 -37.89 -0.72
C THR A 727 -59.42 -37.78 -2.04
N VAL A 728 -59.50 -36.61 -2.70
CA VAL A 728 -58.70 -36.30 -3.88
C VAL A 728 -57.30 -35.89 -3.41
N SER A 729 -56.26 -36.48 -3.98
CA SER A 729 -54.87 -36.11 -3.71
C SER A 729 -54.18 -35.68 -4.99
N ILE A 730 -53.53 -34.52 -4.99
CA ILE A 730 -52.92 -33.89 -6.16
C ILE A 730 -51.43 -33.70 -5.86
N THR A 731 -50.57 -34.08 -6.80
CA THR A 731 -49.12 -33.89 -6.71
C THR A 731 -48.53 -33.67 -8.09
N ILE A 732 -47.64 -32.71 -8.23
CA ILE A 732 -46.82 -32.50 -9.43
C ILE A 732 -45.50 -33.24 -9.20
N PRO A 733 -45.18 -34.27 -10.02
CA PRO A 733 -43.92 -34.99 -9.88
C PRO A 733 -42.72 -34.09 -10.25
N ALA A 734 -41.52 -34.56 -9.94
CA ALA A 734 -40.32 -33.95 -10.49
C ALA A 734 -40.27 -34.18 -12.01
N ALA A 735 -39.62 -33.27 -12.75
CA ALA A 735 -39.52 -33.30 -14.21
C ALA A 735 -40.86 -33.24 -14.97
N ALA A 736 -41.88 -32.62 -14.36
CA ALA A 736 -43.15 -32.28 -15.00
C ALA A 736 -43.06 -30.99 -15.84
N ALA A 737 -42.08 -30.13 -15.57
CA ALA A 737 -41.84 -28.89 -16.29
C ALA A 737 -40.35 -28.54 -16.24
N GLN A 738 -39.89 -27.74 -17.20
CA GLN A 738 -38.50 -27.28 -17.28
C GLN A 738 -38.44 -25.76 -17.41
N ASP A 739 -37.47 -25.13 -16.76
CA ASP A 739 -37.15 -23.72 -17.03
C ASP A 739 -36.55 -23.53 -18.44
N VAL A 740 -36.11 -22.31 -18.74
CA VAL A 740 -35.44 -21.96 -20.01
C VAL A 740 -34.07 -22.62 -20.16
N ALA A 741 -33.40 -22.95 -19.06
CA ALA A 741 -32.09 -23.61 -19.03
C ALA A 741 -32.18 -25.14 -19.13
N GLY A 742 -33.39 -25.70 -19.06
CA GLY A 742 -33.65 -27.13 -19.13
C GLY A 742 -33.59 -27.86 -17.79
N ASN A 743 -33.61 -27.16 -16.65
CA ASN A 743 -33.68 -27.81 -15.35
C ASN A 743 -35.10 -28.31 -15.08
N ASP A 744 -35.21 -29.60 -14.76
CA ASP A 744 -36.46 -30.23 -14.33
C ASP A 744 -36.94 -29.66 -12.98
N ASN A 745 -38.23 -29.37 -12.85
CA ASN A 745 -38.78 -28.94 -11.57
C ASN A 745 -38.61 -30.01 -10.48
N THR A 746 -38.52 -29.57 -9.23
CA THR A 746 -38.64 -30.45 -8.06
C THR A 746 -40.12 -30.82 -7.83
N ALA A 747 -40.40 -31.96 -7.19
CA ALA A 747 -41.78 -32.38 -6.94
C ALA A 747 -42.50 -31.44 -5.95
N SER A 748 -43.81 -31.24 -6.13
CA SER A 748 -44.63 -30.48 -5.18
C SER A 748 -44.91 -31.27 -3.89
N ASP A 749 -45.37 -30.57 -2.86
CA ASP A 749 -46.12 -31.20 -1.77
C ASP A 749 -47.45 -31.79 -2.29
N THR A 750 -47.98 -32.79 -1.58
CA THR A 750 -49.30 -33.36 -1.88
C THR A 750 -50.41 -32.51 -1.25
N VAL A 751 -51.33 -32.01 -2.09
CA VAL A 751 -52.56 -31.34 -1.64
C VAL A 751 -53.70 -32.34 -1.60
N THR A 752 -54.46 -32.34 -0.49
CA THR A 752 -55.61 -33.24 -0.29
C THR A 752 -56.90 -32.46 -0.13
N VAL A 753 -57.95 -32.87 -0.84
CA VAL A 753 -59.31 -32.30 -0.74
C VAL A 753 -60.29 -33.38 -0.28
N GLY A 754 -60.98 -33.16 0.83
CA GLY A 754 -61.92 -34.11 1.44
C GLY A 754 -63.21 -34.27 0.64
N SER A 755 -63.90 -35.41 0.79
CA SER A 755 -65.21 -35.62 0.17
C SER A 755 -66.34 -35.45 1.20
N THR A 756 -67.40 -34.72 0.85
CA THR A 756 -68.59 -34.57 1.72
C THR A 756 -69.49 -35.81 1.74
N ARG A 757 -69.18 -36.85 0.95
CA ARG A 757 -70.09 -37.97 0.68
C ARG A 757 -70.58 -38.70 1.93
N VAL A 758 -69.72 -38.91 2.94
CA VAL A 758 -70.11 -39.55 4.20
C VAL A 758 -71.14 -38.70 4.95
N ALA A 759 -70.87 -37.39 5.07
CA ALA A 759 -71.77 -36.45 5.73
C ALA A 759 -73.12 -36.35 4.99
N ASP A 760 -73.09 -36.31 3.65
CA ASP A 760 -74.30 -36.26 2.82
C ASP A 760 -75.11 -37.57 2.92
N THR A 761 -74.45 -38.72 3.01
CA THR A 761 -75.11 -40.02 3.27
C THR A 761 -75.80 -40.02 4.63
N GLN A 762 -75.10 -39.57 5.68
CA GLN A 762 -75.67 -39.52 7.02
C GLN A 762 -76.89 -38.59 7.08
N LYS A 763 -76.81 -37.42 6.43
CA LYS A 763 -77.92 -36.46 6.30
C LYS A 763 -79.13 -37.10 5.62
N ALA A 764 -78.92 -37.80 4.51
CA ALA A 764 -80.00 -38.46 3.76
C ALA A 764 -80.67 -39.58 4.57
N ILE A 765 -79.89 -40.40 5.28
CA ILE A 765 -80.41 -41.45 6.18
C ILE A 765 -81.21 -40.84 7.33
N SER A 766 -80.70 -39.78 7.96
CA SER A 766 -81.37 -39.08 9.05
C SER A 766 -82.73 -38.51 8.61
N ALA A 767 -82.82 -37.98 7.38
CA ALA A 767 -84.07 -37.49 6.82
C ALA A 767 -85.10 -38.63 6.62
N PHE A 768 -84.69 -39.78 6.09
CA PHE A 768 -85.58 -40.93 5.91
C PHE A 768 -86.05 -41.54 7.24
N MET A 769 -85.15 -41.71 8.21
CA MET A 769 -85.50 -42.20 9.56
C MET A 769 -86.47 -41.23 10.25
N THR A 770 -86.28 -39.92 10.09
CA THR A 770 -87.21 -38.89 10.60
C THR A 770 -88.60 -39.03 9.99
N TYR A 771 -88.71 -39.17 8.67
CA TYR A 771 -89.99 -39.42 8.00
C TYR A 771 -90.69 -40.65 8.58
N ARG A 772 -89.96 -41.77 8.66
CA ARG A 772 -90.51 -43.05 9.10
C ARG A 772 -90.97 -43.05 10.56
N ILE A 773 -90.22 -42.42 11.47
CA ILE A 773 -90.60 -42.31 12.89
C ILE A 773 -91.90 -41.49 13.05
N ASN A 774 -92.02 -40.38 12.32
CA ASN A 774 -93.25 -39.56 12.33
C ASN A 774 -94.47 -40.36 11.83
N GLU A 775 -94.30 -41.12 10.75
CA GLU A 775 -95.35 -42.00 10.23
C GLU A 775 -95.68 -43.15 11.18
N LEU A 776 -94.68 -43.77 11.81
CA LEU A 776 -94.87 -44.82 12.81
C LEU A 776 -95.69 -44.32 13.99
N ALA A 777 -95.38 -43.13 14.52
CA ALA A 777 -96.12 -42.52 15.62
C ALA A 777 -97.56 -42.15 15.21
N SER A 778 -97.74 -41.59 14.01
CA SER A 778 -99.04 -41.10 13.52
C SER A 778 -100.02 -42.20 13.12
N ASN A 779 -99.52 -43.37 12.69
CA ASN A 779 -100.33 -44.49 12.22
C ASN A 779 -100.63 -45.53 13.30
N GLN A 780 -100.28 -45.25 14.56
CA GLN A 780 -100.56 -46.16 15.67
C GLN A 780 -102.06 -46.38 15.88
N VAL A 781 -102.41 -47.64 16.09
CA VAL A 781 -103.79 -48.07 16.33
C VAL A 781 -104.14 -47.76 17.79
N GLY A 782 -105.25 -47.06 18.02
CA GLY A 782 -105.80 -46.85 19.36
C GLY A 782 -106.42 -48.13 19.90
N LEU A 783 -106.12 -48.49 21.14
CA LEU A 783 -106.47 -49.77 21.76
C LEU A 783 -107.67 -49.70 22.70
N THR A 784 -108.12 -48.51 23.09
CA THR A 784 -109.24 -48.31 24.03
C THR A 784 -110.55 -48.98 23.60
N HIS A 785 -110.76 -49.20 22.30
CA HIS A 785 -111.93 -49.91 21.76
C HIS A 785 -111.99 -51.37 22.23
N LEU A 786 -110.86 -52.03 22.48
CA LEU A 786 -110.78 -53.41 22.97
C LEU A 786 -111.46 -53.59 24.34
N GLN A 787 -111.48 -52.54 25.17
CA GLN A 787 -112.14 -52.57 26.49
C GLN A 787 -113.64 -52.29 26.41
N ARG A 788 -114.15 -51.85 25.25
CA ARG A 788 -115.55 -51.44 25.07
C ARG A 788 -116.45 -52.57 24.58
N ASP A 789 -115.90 -53.78 24.36
CA ASP A 789 -116.55 -54.94 23.72
C ASP A 789 -117.21 -54.62 22.37
N GLN A 790 -116.86 -53.46 21.80
CA GLN A 790 -117.13 -53.07 20.44
C GLN A 790 -115.98 -53.66 19.63
N GLY A 791 -116.24 -54.75 18.90
CA GLY A 791 -115.25 -55.30 17.99
C GLY A 791 -114.71 -54.22 17.06
N CYS A 792 -113.48 -54.40 16.58
CA CYS A 792 -112.94 -53.55 15.54
C CYS A 792 -113.38 -54.17 14.21
N GLY A 793 -114.35 -53.56 13.52
CA GLY A 793 -114.93 -54.06 12.28
C GLY A 793 -115.19 -52.90 11.32
N SER A 794 -114.15 -52.11 11.05
CA SER A 794 -114.28 -50.92 10.21
C SER A 794 -113.16 -50.87 9.18
N PHE A 795 -113.52 -50.37 8.00
CA PHE A 795 -112.58 -49.92 6.99
C PHE A 795 -112.87 -48.47 6.68
N ALA A 796 -111.82 -47.65 6.63
CA ALA A 796 -111.86 -46.24 6.34
C ALA A 796 -110.83 -45.87 5.28
N ALA A 797 -111.25 -45.09 4.30
CA ALA A 797 -110.35 -44.45 3.34
C ALA A 797 -110.62 -42.94 3.31
N SER A 798 -109.57 -42.15 3.26
CA SER A 798 -109.61 -40.71 3.04
C SER A 798 -108.66 -40.29 1.93
N ALA A 799 -109.04 -39.25 1.20
CA ALA A 799 -108.23 -38.65 0.14
C ALA A 799 -108.36 -37.13 0.15
N SER A 800 -107.28 -36.44 -0.22
CA SER A 800 -107.21 -35.00 -0.47
C SER A 800 -106.39 -34.71 -1.75
N GLU A 801 -106.23 -33.43 -2.10
CA GLU A 801 -105.39 -33.00 -3.22
C GLU A 801 -103.91 -33.23 -2.89
N GLY A 802 -103.40 -34.42 -3.24
CA GLY A 802 -101.98 -34.78 -3.08
C GLY A 802 -101.63 -35.69 -1.89
N SER A 803 -102.61 -36.15 -1.12
CA SER A 803 -102.39 -37.17 -0.08
C SER A 803 -103.61 -38.07 0.13
N GLY A 804 -103.40 -39.23 0.74
CA GLY A 804 -104.46 -40.13 1.13
C GLY A 804 -104.07 -41.00 2.29
N SER A 805 -105.08 -41.58 2.94
CA SER A 805 -104.85 -42.60 3.97
C SER A 805 -105.91 -43.67 3.91
N VAL A 806 -105.53 -44.88 4.32
CA VAL A 806 -106.43 -45.99 4.59
C VAL A 806 -106.18 -46.47 6.01
N SER A 807 -107.24 -46.81 6.72
CA SER A 807 -107.12 -47.52 7.99
C SER A 807 -108.25 -48.51 8.10
N GLY A 808 -107.98 -49.66 8.70
CA GLY A 808 -108.99 -50.67 8.93
C GLY A 808 -108.59 -51.59 10.05
N CYS A 809 -109.56 -52.23 10.66
CA CYS A 809 -109.34 -53.16 11.73
C CYS A 809 -110.40 -54.26 11.75
N ALA A 810 -109.96 -55.44 12.20
CA ALA A 810 -110.76 -56.63 12.36
C ALA A 810 -110.44 -57.25 13.72
N SER A 811 -111.44 -57.58 14.53
CA SER A 811 -111.23 -58.36 15.76
C SER A 811 -112.12 -59.59 15.83
N SER A 812 -111.59 -60.64 16.44
CA SER A 812 -112.30 -61.89 16.68
C SER A 812 -111.88 -62.46 18.03
N GLY A 813 -112.79 -62.42 19.00
CA GLY A 813 -112.50 -62.77 20.39
C GLY A 813 -111.36 -61.92 20.96
N ASN A 814 -110.31 -62.58 21.42
CA ASN A 814 -109.15 -61.94 22.05
C ASN A 814 -108.05 -61.51 21.07
N ALA A 815 -108.22 -61.79 19.78
CA ALA A 815 -107.26 -61.45 18.73
C ALA A 815 -107.81 -60.33 17.85
N TRP A 816 -106.91 -59.48 17.37
CA TRP A 816 -107.23 -58.37 16.49
C TRP A 816 -106.10 -58.10 15.50
N ALA A 817 -106.47 -57.54 14.36
CA ALA A 817 -105.56 -57.07 13.34
C ALA A 817 -106.01 -55.68 12.89
N ALA A 818 -105.05 -54.85 12.53
CA ALA A 818 -105.28 -53.53 11.99
C ALA A 818 -104.27 -53.24 10.88
N LEU A 819 -104.70 -52.45 9.92
CA LEU A 819 -103.90 -51.98 8.81
C LEU A 819 -104.08 -50.47 8.73
N SER A 820 -102.99 -49.73 8.67
CA SER A 820 -102.97 -48.31 8.34
C SER A 820 -102.01 -48.07 7.19
N GLY A 821 -102.32 -47.10 6.35
CA GLY A 821 -101.45 -46.67 5.27
C GLY A 821 -101.71 -45.21 4.95
N SER A 822 -100.64 -44.49 4.62
CA SER A 822 -100.63 -43.08 4.30
C SER A 822 -99.73 -42.87 3.09
N TRP A 823 -100.11 -41.95 2.22
CA TRP A 823 -99.27 -41.55 1.10
C TRP A 823 -99.46 -40.08 0.78
N SER A 824 -98.40 -39.46 0.28
CA SER A 824 -98.40 -38.10 -0.27
C SER A 824 -97.47 -38.06 -1.48
N ASP A 825 -97.34 -36.91 -2.13
CA ASP A 825 -96.43 -36.75 -3.26
C ASP A 825 -95.00 -37.21 -2.89
N GLY A 826 -94.51 -38.24 -3.58
CA GLY A 826 -93.20 -38.87 -3.39
C GLY A 826 -92.97 -39.65 -2.07
N GLN A 827 -94.00 -39.93 -1.26
CA GLN A 827 -93.85 -40.64 0.03
C GLN A 827 -94.99 -41.63 0.29
N SER A 828 -94.69 -42.79 0.88
CA SER A 828 -95.71 -43.75 1.32
C SER A 828 -95.28 -44.56 2.52
N TYR A 829 -96.23 -44.81 3.42
CA TYR A 829 -96.07 -45.62 4.61
C TYR A 829 -97.24 -46.60 4.76
N THR A 830 -96.97 -47.79 5.25
CA THR A 830 -97.98 -48.80 5.57
C THR A 830 -97.58 -49.51 6.85
N LEU A 831 -98.52 -49.72 7.76
CA LEU A 831 -98.35 -50.40 9.04
C LEU A 831 -99.44 -51.46 9.21
N ALA A 832 -99.02 -52.72 9.32
CA ALA A 832 -99.88 -53.83 9.72
C ALA A 832 -99.60 -54.16 11.19
N THR A 833 -100.64 -54.14 12.02
CA THR A 833 -100.56 -54.47 13.45
C THR A 833 -101.39 -55.71 13.74
N PHE A 834 -100.83 -56.66 14.48
CA PHE A 834 -101.49 -57.85 14.97
C PHE A 834 -101.36 -57.90 16.48
N GLY A 835 -102.45 -58.15 17.19
CA GLY A 835 -102.42 -58.22 18.64
C GLY A 835 -103.31 -59.31 19.20
N ALA A 836 -102.95 -59.78 20.39
CA ALA A 836 -103.78 -60.68 21.17
C ALA A 836 -103.65 -60.33 22.66
N HIS A 837 -104.75 -60.40 23.40
CA HIS A 837 -104.79 -60.08 24.82
C HIS A 837 -105.52 -61.11 25.66
N SER A 838 -105.29 -61.05 26.96
CA SER A 838 -106.10 -61.71 27.97
C SER A 838 -106.77 -60.66 28.85
N ARG A 839 -108.04 -60.90 29.19
CA ARG A 839 -108.78 -60.08 30.15
C ARG A 839 -108.40 -60.50 31.57
N ILE A 840 -107.73 -59.61 32.29
CA ILE A 840 -107.27 -59.83 33.67
C ILE A 840 -108.37 -59.49 34.67
N SER A 841 -109.18 -58.47 34.35
CA SER A 841 -110.39 -58.09 35.08
C SER A 841 -111.38 -57.41 34.13
N ASP A 842 -112.59 -57.09 34.60
CA ASP A 842 -113.59 -56.33 33.84
C ASP A 842 -113.09 -54.94 33.40
N THR A 843 -111.96 -54.49 33.93
CA THR A 843 -111.37 -53.18 33.67
C THR A 843 -109.91 -53.23 33.19
N LEU A 844 -109.32 -54.40 32.92
CA LEU A 844 -107.91 -54.52 32.52
C LEU A 844 -107.68 -55.65 31.50
N LEU A 845 -107.06 -55.28 30.38
CA LEU A 845 -106.49 -56.16 29.36
C LEU A 845 -104.97 -56.03 29.36
N ILE A 846 -104.28 -57.17 29.22
CA ILE A 846 -102.84 -57.22 28.95
C ILE A 846 -102.63 -58.13 27.75
N GLY A 847 -101.83 -57.68 26.79
CA GLY A 847 -101.59 -58.40 25.56
C GLY A 847 -100.19 -58.19 24.98
N GLY A 848 -99.91 -58.91 23.91
CA GLY A 848 -98.74 -58.71 23.07
C GLY A 848 -99.16 -58.28 21.68
N MET A 849 -98.33 -57.48 21.02
CA MET A 849 -98.54 -57.08 19.64
C MET A 849 -97.27 -57.22 18.80
N LEU A 850 -97.50 -57.39 17.51
CA LEU A 850 -96.49 -57.43 16.46
C LEU A 850 -96.92 -56.43 15.38
N GLN A 851 -95.98 -55.58 14.98
CA GLN A 851 -96.16 -54.56 13.96
C GLN A 851 -95.18 -54.82 12.83
N PHE A 852 -95.63 -54.61 11.60
CA PHE A 852 -94.82 -54.61 10.39
C PHE A 852 -95.10 -53.34 9.62
N ASP A 853 -94.05 -52.64 9.20
CA ASP A 853 -94.19 -51.46 8.36
C ASP A 853 -93.27 -51.44 7.18
N SER A 854 -93.71 -50.72 6.15
CA SER A 854 -92.98 -50.41 4.93
C SER A 854 -93.06 -48.90 4.70
N ALA A 855 -91.91 -48.26 4.50
CA ALA A 855 -91.78 -46.84 4.22
C ALA A 855 -91.03 -46.63 2.89
N LYS A 856 -91.47 -45.67 2.08
CA LYS A 856 -90.78 -45.24 0.85
C LYS A 856 -90.79 -43.72 0.74
N GLN A 857 -89.69 -43.16 0.25
CA GLN A 857 -89.49 -41.75 -0.02
C GLN A 857 -88.67 -41.60 -1.31
N ASP A 858 -89.20 -40.88 -2.29
CA ASP A 858 -88.56 -40.70 -3.60
C ASP A 858 -87.23 -39.92 -3.47
N GLU A 859 -87.16 -39.01 -2.50
CA GLU A 859 -85.92 -38.29 -2.14
C GLU A 859 -84.84 -39.31 -1.74
N ASN A 860 -83.72 -39.32 -2.48
CA ASN A 860 -82.65 -40.32 -2.38
C ASN A 860 -83.10 -41.78 -2.59
N ASN A 861 -84.25 -42.02 -3.25
CA ASN A 861 -84.82 -43.35 -3.50
C ASN A 861 -84.79 -44.24 -2.24
N ALA A 862 -85.15 -43.65 -1.10
CA ALA A 862 -85.07 -44.28 0.19
C ALA A 862 -86.27 -45.20 0.43
N SER A 863 -86.02 -46.41 0.94
CA SER A 863 -87.08 -47.34 1.30
C SER A 863 -86.66 -48.21 2.48
N GLY A 864 -87.63 -48.73 3.23
CA GLY A 864 -87.33 -49.54 4.40
C GLY A 864 -88.51 -50.38 4.84
N GLU A 865 -88.19 -51.59 5.30
CA GLU A 865 -89.14 -52.51 5.91
C GLU A 865 -88.72 -52.77 7.36
N GLY A 866 -89.67 -53.00 8.25
CA GLY A 866 -89.34 -53.21 9.65
C GLY A 866 -90.44 -53.89 10.42
N TRP A 867 -90.06 -54.39 11.59
CA TRP A 867 -90.98 -54.99 12.55
C TRP A 867 -90.78 -54.41 13.95
N LEU A 868 -91.81 -54.51 14.79
CA LEU A 868 -91.82 -54.07 16.19
C LEU A 868 -92.64 -55.09 16.98
N ALA A 869 -92.15 -55.51 18.15
CA ALA A 869 -92.86 -56.46 19.00
C ALA A 869 -92.76 -56.05 20.46
N GLY A 870 -93.83 -56.28 21.22
CA GLY A 870 -93.83 -55.99 22.65
C GLY A 870 -95.21 -56.03 23.31
N PRO A 871 -95.24 -55.81 24.64
CA PRO A 871 -96.47 -55.80 25.40
C PRO A 871 -97.30 -54.53 25.17
N TYR A 872 -98.61 -54.67 25.39
CA TYR A 872 -99.54 -53.55 25.57
C TYR A 872 -100.52 -53.83 26.71
N PHE A 873 -101.13 -52.78 27.25
CA PHE A 873 -102.25 -52.89 28.17
C PHE A 873 -103.36 -51.90 27.80
N VAL A 874 -104.59 -52.24 28.20
CA VAL A 874 -105.75 -51.33 28.14
C VAL A 874 -106.47 -51.45 29.47
N ALA A 875 -106.73 -50.33 30.14
CA ALA A 875 -107.43 -50.29 31.41
C ALA A 875 -108.57 -49.28 31.38
N LYS A 876 -109.60 -49.50 32.20
CA LYS A 876 -110.73 -48.58 32.43
C LYS A 876 -110.85 -48.25 33.91
N ALA A 877 -111.06 -46.99 34.25
CA ALA A 877 -111.33 -46.61 35.65
C ALA A 877 -112.69 -47.15 36.12
N ALA A 878 -112.76 -47.63 37.36
CA ALA A 878 -114.00 -48.17 37.92
C ALA A 878 -115.08 -47.07 38.02
N GLY A 879 -116.27 -47.34 37.48
CA GLY A 879 -117.42 -46.43 37.55
C GLY A 879 -117.32 -45.15 36.70
N GLN A 880 -116.25 -44.98 35.92
CA GLN A 880 -116.06 -43.82 35.05
C GLN A 880 -115.67 -44.26 33.63
N PRO A 881 -116.12 -43.55 32.59
CA PRO A 881 -115.71 -43.75 31.20
C PRO A 881 -114.32 -43.17 30.93
N LEU A 882 -113.33 -43.49 31.76
CA LEU A 882 -111.92 -43.09 31.64
C LEU A 882 -111.07 -44.32 31.29
N PHE A 883 -110.29 -44.23 30.23
CA PHE A 883 -109.50 -45.31 29.65
C PHE A 883 -108.01 -44.95 29.64
N PHE A 884 -107.18 -45.95 29.86
CA PHE A 884 -105.72 -45.87 29.79
C PHE A 884 -105.23 -46.94 28.83
N GLU A 885 -104.33 -46.62 27.93
CA GLU A 885 -103.61 -47.60 27.14
C GLU A 885 -102.11 -47.31 27.14
N GLY A 886 -101.32 -48.37 27.00
CA GLY A 886 -99.89 -48.22 26.87
C GLY A 886 -99.25 -49.38 26.12
N ARG A 887 -98.15 -49.08 25.43
CA ARG A 887 -97.34 -50.05 24.67
C ARG A 887 -95.85 -49.74 24.82
N LEU A 888 -95.04 -50.78 24.80
CA LEU A 888 -93.58 -50.69 24.73
C LEU A 888 -93.07 -51.75 23.75
N LEU A 889 -92.62 -51.32 22.57
CA LEU A 889 -92.21 -52.19 21.48
C LEU A 889 -90.74 -51.96 21.14
N TYR A 890 -90.03 -53.05 20.81
CA TYR A 890 -88.68 -53.03 20.25
C TYR A 890 -88.66 -53.73 18.91
N GLY A 891 -87.79 -53.30 18.01
CA GLY A 891 -87.71 -53.87 16.68
C GLY A 891 -86.50 -53.43 15.89
N LYS A 892 -86.47 -53.88 14.63
CA LYS A 892 -85.39 -53.61 13.69
C LYS A 892 -85.95 -53.25 12.33
N THR A 893 -85.10 -52.64 11.52
CA THR A 893 -85.43 -52.32 10.15
C THR A 893 -84.28 -52.64 9.20
N ASP A 894 -84.63 -52.99 7.96
CA ASP A 894 -83.71 -53.11 6.83
C ASP A 894 -84.12 -52.01 5.83
N ASN A 895 -83.17 -51.15 5.49
CA ASN A 895 -83.39 -49.97 4.66
C ASN A 895 -82.43 -49.90 3.49
N LYS A 896 -82.84 -49.17 2.47
CA LYS A 896 -82.10 -48.86 1.26
C LYS A 896 -82.10 -47.36 1.02
N ILE A 897 -80.99 -46.82 0.57
CA ILE A 897 -80.87 -45.41 0.19
C ILE A 897 -79.91 -45.25 -1.00
N SER A 898 -80.10 -44.21 -1.81
CA SER A 898 -79.26 -43.91 -2.96
C SER A 898 -79.05 -42.40 -3.04
N ILE A 899 -77.86 -41.94 -2.64
CA ILE A 899 -77.47 -40.54 -2.78
C ILE A 899 -76.87 -40.28 -4.18
N TYR A 900 -77.06 -39.06 -4.69
CA TYR A 900 -76.59 -38.60 -6.01
C TYR A 900 -77.01 -39.46 -7.22
N GLY A 901 -78.11 -40.23 -7.09
CA GLY A 901 -78.53 -41.17 -8.15
C GLY A 901 -77.58 -42.36 -8.35
N GLY A 902 -76.71 -42.63 -7.37
CA GLY A 902 -75.76 -43.73 -7.37
C GLY A 902 -76.39 -45.11 -7.10
N PRO A 903 -75.57 -46.14 -6.89
CA PRO A 903 -76.07 -47.45 -6.48
C PRO A 903 -76.76 -47.36 -5.11
N SER A 904 -77.80 -48.17 -4.93
CA SER A 904 -78.48 -48.27 -3.64
C SER A 904 -77.58 -48.93 -2.59
N GLU A 905 -77.49 -48.30 -1.42
CA GLU A 905 -76.78 -48.75 -0.23
C GLU A 905 -77.77 -49.34 0.78
N ASP A 906 -77.48 -50.52 1.32
CA ASP A 906 -78.28 -51.19 2.36
C ASP A 906 -77.77 -50.82 3.77
N TYR A 907 -78.67 -50.43 4.66
CA TYR A 907 -78.34 -50.20 6.07
C TYR A 907 -79.43 -50.71 7.01
N ARG A 908 -79.04 -51.05 8.24
CA ARG A 908 -79.95 -51.56 9.28
C ARG A 908 -80.10 -50.57 10.40
N SER A 909 -81.26 -50.60 11.06
CA SER A 909 -81.49 -49.84 12.25
C SER A 909 -82.17 -50.63 13.37
N GLU A 910 -82.01 -50.16 14.60
CA GLU A 910 -82.72 -50.64 15.78
C GLU A 910 -83.62 -49.55 16.33
N ARG A 911 -84.84 -49.92 16.73
CA ARG A 911 -85.88 -48.94 17.09
C ARG A 911 -86.73 -49.35 18.28
N TRP A 912 -87.23 -48.32 18.97
CA TRP A 912 -88.16 -48.44 20.09
C TRP A 912 -89.40 -47.58 19.86
N LEU A 913 -90.53 -48.05 20.39
CA LEU A 913 -91.76 -47.28 20.51
C LEU A 913 -92.34 -47.46 21.92
N ALA A 914 -92.47 -46.36 22.65
CA ALA A 914 -93.20 -46.30 23.91
C ALA A 914 -94.35 -45.31 23.75
N GLN A 915 -95.57 -45.72 24.09
CA GLN A 915 -96.72 -44.81 24.06
C GLN A 915 -97.61 -45.03 25.28
N LEU A 916 -98.13 -43.94 25.83
CA LEU A 916 -99.07 -43.90 26.93
C LEU A 916 -100.18 -42.91 26.59
N GLN A 917 -101.42 -43.39 26.55
CA GLN A 917 -102.58 -42.57 26.23
C GLN A 917 -103.66 -42.71 27.30
N VAL A 918 -104.28 -41.59 27.65
CA VAL A 918 -105.41 -41.46 28.56
C VAL A 918 -106.54 -40.77 27.81
N SER A 919 -107.72 -41.38 27.77
CA SER A 919 -108.90 -40.78 27.13
C SER A 919 -110.14 -40.95 27.99
N GLY A 920 -111.04 -39.97 27.95
CA GLY A 920 -112.30 -40.00 28.68
C GLY A 920 -113.49 -39.75 27.78
N GLU A 921 -114.69 -40.01 28.26
CA GLU A 921 -115.93 -39.59 27.60
C GLU A 921 -116.91 -39.03 28.62
N PHE A 922 -117.46 -37.84 28.40
CA PHE A 922 -118.55 -37.35 29.25
C PHE A 922 -119.61 -36.63 28.44
N MET A 923 -120.87 -36.86 28.81
CA MET A 923 -122.02 -36.25 28.14
C MET A 923 -122.37 -34.92 28.82
N VAL A 924 -122.48 -33.87 28.02
CA VAL A 924 -123.03 -32.57 28.42
C VAL A 924 -124.27 -32.33 27.56
N GLU A 925 -125.44 -32.56 28.15
CA GLU A 925 -126.71 -32.64 27.42
C GLU A 925 -126.64 -33.70 26.30
N GLU A 926 -126.77 -33.28 25.04
CA GLU A 926 -126.66 -34.14 23.85
C GLU A 926 -125.25 -34.15 23.25
N THR A 927 -124.32 -33.32 23.76
CA THR A 927 -122.94 -33.24 23.27
C THR A 927 -122.02 -34.18 24.03
N LYS A 928 -121.34 -35.07 23.32
CA LYS A 928 -120.29 -35.93 23.87
C LYS A 928 -118.95 -35.19 23.83
N LEU A 929 -118.27 -35.08 24.97
CA LEU A 929 -116.92 -34.54 25.08
C LEU A 929 -115.90 -35.66 25.34
N VAL A 930 -114.79 -35.63 24.62
CA VAL A 930 -113.73 -36.65 24.63
C VAL A 930 -112.38 -36.00 24.92
N PRO A 931 -111.98 -35.87 26.20
CA PRO A 931 -110.64 -35.44 26.56
C PRO A 931 -109.59 -36.51 26.20
N LEU A 932 -108.41 -36.05 25.78
CA LEU A 932 -107.29 -36.87 25.33
C LEU A 932 -105.97 -36.34 25.93
N LEU A 933 -105.15 -37.25 26.41
CA LEU A 933 -103.73 -37.04 26.70
C LEU A 933 -102.96 -38.22 26.10
N ASP A 934 -101.96 -37.98 25.27
CA ASP A 934 -101.17 -39.00 24.58
C ASP A 934 -99.70 -38.61 24.56
N LEU A 935 -98.85 -39.45 25.13
CA LEU A 935 -97.39 -39.32 25.15
C LEU A 935 -96.80 -40.44 24.32
N THR A 936 -96.11 -40.09 23.24
CA THR A 936 -95.38 -41.02 22.36
C THR A 936 -93.89 -40.71 22.39
N TYR A 937 -93.06 -41.73 22.57
CA TYR A 937 -91.62 -41.71 22.40
C TYR A 937 -91.22 -42.79 21.42
N THR A 938 -90.40 -42.46 20.44
CA THR A 938 -89.83 -43.44 19.52
C THR A 938 -88.45 -43.00 19.07
N ASP A 939 -87.54 -43.95 18.97
CA ASP A 939 -86.22 -43.73 18.40
C ASP A 939 -85.88 -44.79 17.37
N ASP A 940 -85.03 -44.41 16.42
CA ASP A 940 -84.46 -45.27 15.39
C ASP A 940 -82.96 -44.98 15.28
N THR A 941 -82.14 -46.01 15.45
CA THR A 941 -80.67 -45.94 15.50
C THR A 941 -80.09 -46.72 14.33
N GLN A 942 -79.55 -46.03 13.33
CA GLN A 942 -78.85 -46.65 12.21
C GLN A 942 -77.49 -47.19 12.68
N LEU A 943 -77.23 -48.47 12.48
CA LEU A 943 -75.95 -49.10 12.83
C LEU A 943 -74.85 -48.71 11.85
N THR A 944 -73.60 -48.66 12.33
CA THR A 944 -72.43 -48.41 11.46
C THR A 944 -72.36 -49.44 10.33
N TYR A 945 -72.11 -48.99 9.10
CA TYR A 945 -71.89 -49.89 7.96
C TYR A 945 -70.85 -49.30 7.00
N THR A 946 -70.30 -50.15 6.14
CA THR A 946 -69.41 -49.73 5.05
C THR A 946 -70.16 -49.89 3.74
N ASN A 947 -70.23 -48.83 2.95
CA ASN A 947 -70.92 -48.89 1.66
C ASN A 947 -70.09 -49.57 0.57
N ALA A 948 -70.68 -49.75 -0.61
CA ALA A 948 -70.07 -50.51 -1.72
C ALA A 948 -68.73 -49.94 -2.22
N ILE A 949 -68.42 -48.68 -1.91
CA ILE A 949 -67.22 -47.97 -2.36
C ILE A 949 -66.17 -47.90 -1.23
N GLY A 950 -66.49 -48.41 -0.04
CA GLY A 950 -65.54 -48.54 1.07
C GLY A 950 -65.63 -47.43 2.12
N ASP A 951 -66.55 -46.46 1.98
CA ASP A 951 -66.73 -45.43 2.99
C ASP A 951 -67.42 -46.01 4.23
N LEU A 952 -66.85 -45.72 5.41
CA LEU A 952 -67.47 -46.05 6.69
C LEU A 952 -68.53 -44.99 7.01
N ILE A 953 -69.80 -45.41 7.07
CA ILE A 953 -70.90 -44.57 7.52
C ILE A 953 -71.12 -44.82 9.02
N PRO A 954 -70.79 -43.85 9.90
CA PRO A 954 -70.92 -44.02 11.34
C PRO A 954 -72.38 -44.20 11.79
N GLU A 955 -72.55 -44.80 12.97
CA GLU A 955 -73.85 -44.90 13.66
C GLU A 955 -74.43 -43.50 13.93
N GLN A 956 -75.75 -43.37 13.78
CA GLN A 956 -76.50 -42.16 14.11
C GLN A 956 -77.91 -42.49 14.58
N LYS A 957 -78.56 -41.55 15.26
CA LYS A 957 -79.83 -41.76 15.93
C LYS A 957 -80.83 -40.64 15.63
N VAL A 958 -82.08 -41.02 15.40
CA VAL A 958 -83.23 -40.11 15.33
C VAL A 958 -84.18 -40.42 16.48
N GLN A 959 -84.68 -39.40 17.17
CA GLN A 959 -85.56 -39.56 18.33
C GLN A 959 -86.74 -38.59 18.23
N LEU A 960 -87.96 -39.06 18.43
CA LEU A 960 -89.18 -38.26 18.50
C LEU A 960 -89.85 -38.46 19.86
N THR A 961 -90.15 -37.36 20.53
CA THR A 961 -91.04 -37.28 21.69
C THR A 961 -92.22 -36.39 21.34
N GLN A 962 -93.45 -36.88 21.48
CA GLN A 962 -94.67 -36.12 21.21
C GLN A 962 -95.64 -36.23 22.38
N LEU A 963 -96.10 -35.09 22.88
CA LEU A 963 -97.16 -34.98 23.88
C LEU A 963 -98.36 -34.27 23.24
N THR A 964 -99.46 -34.98 23.08
CA THR A 964 -100.73 -34.45 22.57
C THR A 964 -101.74 -34.38 23.70
N THR A 965 -102.30 -33.20 23.94
CA THR A 965 -103.43 -32.98 24.85
C THR A 965 -104.58 -32.37 24.08
N GLY A 966 -105.82 -32.78 24.32
CA GLY A 966 -106.92 -32.22 23.57
C GLY A 966 -108.30 -32.56 24.10
N MET A 967 -109.29 -31.95 23.48
CA MET A 967 -110.70 -32.22 23.72
C MET A 967 -111.41 -32.25 22.37
N GLU A 968 -112.03 -33.38 22.06
CA GLU A 968 -112.94 -33.52 20.93
C GLU A 968 -114.38 -33.43 21.42
N PHE A 969 -115.28 -32.97 20.56
CA PHE A 969 -116.72 -32.95 20.81
C PHE A 969 -117.49 -33.56 19.65
N SER A 970 -118.64 -34.12 19.95
CA SER A 970 -119.56 -34.71 18.99
C SER A 970 -120.99 -34.41 19.40
N THR A 971 -121.75 -33.74 18.53
CA THR A 971 -123.11 -33.26 18.80
C THR A 971 -124.04 -33.75 17.69
N PRO A 972 -125.08 -34.54 17.99
CA PRO A 972 -126.05 -34.96 17.00
C PRO A 972 -126.86 -33.75 16.49
N ILE A 973 -127.22 -33.77 15.20
CA ILE A 973 -128.08 -32.79 14.54
C ILE A 973 -129.26 -33.55 13.92
N GLU A 974 -130.48 -33.13 14.24
CA GLU A 974 -131.68 -33.72 13.64
C GLU A 974 -131.73 -33.48 12.12
N VAL A 975 -131.93 -34.57 11.37
CA VAL A 975 -132.03 -34.58 9.90
C VAL A 975 -133.19 -35.48 9.45
N ALA A 976 -133.74 -35.22 8.26
CA ALA A 976 -134.96 -35.89 7.77
C ALA A 976 -134.79 -37.39 7.44
N SER A 977 -133.56 -37.86 7.22
CA SER A 977 -133.20 -39.27 6.96
C SER A 977 -131.72 -39.47 7.27
N GLY A 978 -131.33 -40.65 7.77
CA GLY A 978 -129.99 -40.92 8.29
C GLY A 978 -129.76 -40.30 9.68
N ALA A 979 -128.51 -40.26 10.14
CA ALA A 979 -128.09 -39.53 11.34
C ALA A 979 -126.92 -38.60 10.99
N LEU A 980 -127.01 -37.32 11.37
CA LEU A 980 -125.93 -36.36 11.19
C LEU A 980 -125.35 -36.02 12.56
N THR A 981 -124.04 -36.09 12.67
CA THR A 981 -123.30 -35.72 13.88
C THR A 981 -122.25 -34.69 13.53
N LEU A 982 -122.32 -33.51 14.15
CA LEU A 982 -121.27 -32.50 14.07
C LEU A 982 -120.12 -32.90 14.99
N ASN A 983 -118.90 -32.91 14.47
CA ASN A 983 -117.70 -33.23 15.22
C ASN A 983 -116.73 -32.06 15.17
N GLY A 984 -115.95 -31.89 16.23
CA GLY A 984 -114.84 -30.95 16.22
C GLY A 984 -113.90 -31.19 17.39
N GLY A 985 -112.85 -30.39 17.47
CA GLY A 985 -111.90 -30.54 18.57
C GLY A 985 -110.76 -29.54 18.53
N LEU A 986 -110.12 -29.39 19.67
CA LEU A 986 -108.92 -28.60 19.87
C LEU A 986 -107.84 -29.51 20.50
N LYS A 987 -106.64 -29.51 19.91
CA LYS A 987 -105.48 -30.24 20.41
C LYS A 987 -104.31 -29.28 20.58
N GLY A 988 -103.55 -29.42 21.66
CA GLY A 988 -102.20 -28.89 21.83
C GLY A 988 -101.20 -30.03 21.67
N ILE A 989 -100.16 -29.81 20.88
CA ILE A 989 -99.16 -30.81 20.52
C ILE A 989 -97.79 -30.21 20.82
N TYR A 990 -97.07 -30.79 21.77
CA TYR A 990 -95.64 -30.57 21.95
C TYR A 990 -94.90 -31.70 21.23
N SER A 991 -93.89 -31.35 20.44
CA SER A 991 -93.02 -32.30 19.73
C SER A 991 -91.56 -31.90 19.90
N SER A 992 -90.71 -32.84 20.25
CA SER A 992 -89.25 -32.74 20.22
C SER A 992 -88.70 -33.83 19.32
N LEU A 993 -87.90 -33.45 18.34
CA LEU A 993 -87.25 -34.32 17.36
C LEU A 993 -85.75 -34.02 17.38
N ASN A 994 -84.94 -35.01 17.72
CA ASN A 994 -83.47 -34.91 17.69
C ASN A 994 -82.93 -35.77 16.56
N ASN A 995 -82.09 -35.19 15.69
CA ASN A 995 -81.52 -35.90 14.54
C ASN A 995 -80.20 -35.26 14.07
N ALA A 996 -79.51 -35.87 13.10
CA ALA A 996 -78.18 -35.41 12.65
C ALA A 996 -78.19 -34.10 11.83
N THR A 997 -79.36 -33.61 11.44
CA THR A 997 -79.52 -32.50 10.48
C THR A 997 -80.05 -31.22 11.11
N ALA A 998 -80.99 -31.36 12.04
CA ALA A 998 -81.56 -30.27 12.84
C ALA A 998 -82.40 -30.85 13.98
N ASP A 999 -82.21 -30.32 15.18
CA ASP A 999 -83.12 -30.57 16.30
C ASP A 999 -84.32 -29.63 16.20
N TYR A 1000 -85.51 -30.15 16.45
CA TYR A 1000 -86.75 -29.38 16.52
C TYR A 1000 -87.38 -29.58 17.89
N GLU A 1001 -87.78 -28.48 18.53
CA GLU A 1001 -88.61 -28.50 19.72
C GLU A 1001 -89.67 -27.40 19.60
N GLY A 1002 -90.94 -27.77 19.74
CA GLY A 1002 -92.01 -26.80 19.55
C GLY A 1002 -93.35 -27.24 20.11
N MET A 1003 -94.21 -26.24 20.38
CA MET A 1003 -95.62 -26.44 20.68
C MET A 1003 -96.47 -25.85 19.57
N ARG A 1004 -97.52 -26.56 19.19
CA ARG A 1004 -98.54 -26.09 18.25
C ARG A 1004 -99.94 -26.46 18.73
N ALA A 1005 -100.94 -25.67 18.37
CA ALA A 1005 -102.33 -26.02 18.54
C ALA A 1005 -103.01 -26.30 17.20
N ARG A 1006 -103.90 -27.29 17.21
CA ARG A 1006 -104.71 -27.73 16.06
C ARG A 1006 -106.18 -27.64 16.40
N VAL A 1007 -106.94 -26.99 15.53
CA VAL A 1007 -108.40 -26.97 15.57
C VAL A 1007 -108.95 -27.79 14.41
N SER A 1008 -109.99 -28.57 14.66
CA SER A 1008 -110.70 -29.36 13.65
C SER A 1008 -112.21 -29.22 13.78
N ALA A 1009 -112.91 -29.25 12.66
CA ALA A 1009 -114.36 -29.24 12.58
C ALA A 1009 -114.83 -30.11 11.41
N GLY A 1010 -115.96 -30.80 11.56
CA GLY A 1010 -116.48 -31.70 10.55
C GLY A 1010 -117.87 -32.21 10.87
N GLY A 1011 -118.41 -33.05 10.00
CA GLY A 1011 -119.69 -33.72 10.17
C GLY A 1011 -119.60 -35.16 9.70
N THR A 1012 -120.27 -36.06 10.42
CA THR A 1012 -120.42 -37.48 10.07
C THR A 1012 -121.89 -37.75 9.78
N TYR A 1013 -122.15 -38.31 8.59
CA TYR A 1013 -123.48 -38.68 8.14
C TYR A 1013 -123.57 -40.20 7.97
N ASP A 1014 -124.40 -40.82 8.81
CA ASP A 1014 -124.68 -42.24 8.75
C ASP A 1014 -125.75 -42.51 7.70
N LEU A 1015 -125.36 -43.20 6.63
CA LEU A 1015 -126.24 -43.59 5.54
C LEU A 1015 -127.13 -44.76 6.00
N PRO A 1016 -128.42 -44.78 5.62
CA PRO A 1016 -129.30 -45.93 5.87
C PRO A 1016 -128.78 -47.26 5.28
N SER A 1017 -127.84 -47.21 4.34
CA SER A 1017 -127.19 -48.37 3.73
C SER A 1017 -126.04 -48.98 4.55
N GLY A 1018 -125.75 -48.46 5.76
CA GLY A 1018 -124.66 -48.93 6.62
C GLY A 1018 -123.28 -48.35 6.29
N GLY A 1019 -123.22 -47.36 5.38
CA GLY A 1019 -122.01 -46.59 5.11
C GLY A 1019 -121.97 -45.32 5.94
N VAL A 1020 -120.78 -44.88 6.34
CA VAL A 1020 -120.58 -43.66 7.13
C VAL A 1020 -119.74 -42.68 6.31
N LEU A 1021 -120.29 -41.50 6.03
CA LEU A 1021 -119.57 -40.44 5.32
C LEU A 1021 -119.16 -39.34 6.30
N THR A 1022 -117.87 -39.09 6.46
CA THR A 1022 -117.34 -38.02 7.31
C THR A 1022 -116.64 -36.98 6.45
N GLY A 1023 -117.08 -35.74 6.51
CA GLY A 1023 -116.34 -34.59 5.98
C GLY A 1023 -115.71 -33.83 7.12
N SER A 1024 -114.42 -33.52 7.04
CA SER A 1024 -113.72 -32.74 8.07
C SER A 1024 -112.73 -31.76 7.46
N ALA A 1025 -112.49 -30.67 8.18
CA ALA A 1025 -111.44 -29.71 7.92
C ALA A 1025 -110.66 -29.43 9.21
N PHE A 1026 -109.39 -29.06 9.08
CA PHE A 1026 -108.56 -28.66 10.20
C PHE A 1026 -107.62 -27.51 9.83
N TYR A 1027 -107.17 -26.81 10.86
CA TYR A 1027 -106.04 -25.88 10.83
C TYR A 1027 -105.12 -26.26 12.00
N ASP A 1028 -103.88 -26.58 11.68
CA ASP A 1028 -102.78 -26.96 12.59
C ASP A 1028 -101.66 -25.92 12.46
N GLY A 1029 -100.93 -25.68 13.54
CA GLY A 1029 -99.86 -24.70 13.58
C GLY A 1029 -100.11 -23.44 14.39
N ILE A 1030 -101.26 -23.34 15.07
CA ILE A 1030 -101.58 -22.18 15.91
C ILE A 1030 -100.49 -22.04 16.99
N GLY A 1031 -99.77 -20.91 16.98
CA GLY A 1031 -98.71 -20.62 17.95
C GLY A 1031 -97.32 -21.16 17.59
N SER A 1032 -97.11 -21.62 16.35
CA SER A 1032 -95.82 -22.04 15.80
C SER A 1032 -95.55 -21.41 14.42
N ASP A 1033 -94.31 -21.49 13.93
CA ASP A 1033 -93.96 -21.07 12.55
C ASP A 1033 -94.38 -22.11 11.48
N TYR A 1034 -94.93 -23.24 11.92
CA TYR A 1034 -95.56 -24.25 11.08
C TYR A 1034 -97.02 -23.89 10.85
N GLU A 1035 -97.51 -23.97 9.61
CA GLU A 1035 -98.94 -23.86 9.30
C GLU A 1035 -99.36 -24.99 8.37
N SER A 1036 -100.45 -25.68 8.70
CA SER A 1036 -101.06 -26.70 7.85
C SER A 1036 -102.57 -26.64 7.97
N PHE A 1037 -103.25 -26.62 6.83
CA PHE A 1037 -104.69 -26.79 6.77
C PHE A 1037 -105.02 -27.91 5.80
N GLY A 1038 -106.09 -28.63 6.08
CA GLY A 1038 -106.51 -29.73 5.23
C GLY A 1038 -107.99 -29.96 5.33
N SER A 1039 -108.56 -30.46 4.23
CA SER A 1039 -109.89 -31.05 4.21
C SER A 1039 -109.77 -32.51 3.81
N SER A 1040 -110.64 -33.34 4.37
CA SER A 1040 -110.67 -34.76 4.07
C SER A 1040 -112.12 -35.23 3.97
N LEU A 1041 -112.38 -36.04 2.95
CA LEU A 1041 -113.60 -36.84 2.87
C LEU A 1041 -113.25 -38.28 3.21
N LYS A 1042 -113.87 -38.80 4.27
CA LYS A 1042 -113.67 -40.17 4.74
C LYS A 1042 -114.95 -40.96 4.50
N PHE A 1043 -114.83 -42.11 3.84
CA PHE A 1043 -115.90 -43.09 3.74
C PHE A 1043 -115.54 -44.31 4.58
N SER A 1044 -116.45 -44.74 5.44
CA SER A 1044 -116.27 -45.93 6.28
C SER A 1044 -117.40 -46.94 6.09
N LEU A 1045 -117.05 -48.22 6.12
CA LEU A 1045 -117.99 -49.34 6.13
C LEU A 1045 -117.79 -50.11 7.44
N GLU A 1046 -118.88 -50.31 8.19
CA GLU A 1046 -118.92 -51.19 9.36
C GLU A 1046 -119.45 -52.56 8.94
N PHE A 1047 -118.83 -53.65 9.42
CA PHE A 1047 -119.21 -55.02 9.06
C PHE A 1047 -119.11 -56.00 10.23
#